data_AF-A0A6I0FEU2-F1
#
_entry.id   AF-A0A6I0FEU2-F1
#
_cell.length_a   1.000
_cell.length_b   1.000
_cell.length_c   1.000
_cell.angle_alpha   90.00
_cell.angle_beta   90.00
_cell.angle_gamma   90.00
#
_symmetry.space_group_name_H-M   'P 1'
#
loop_
_entity.id
_entity.type
_entity.pdbx_description
1 polymer ?
#
loop_
_entity_poly.entity_id
_entity_poly.type
_entity_poly.pdbx_seq_one_letter_code
_entity_poly.pdbx_strand_id
1 'polypeptide(L)'
;MSQVKDREKSPVPPTDRTAPTSHAHRKKLTTVSIVSGLLGFLLFLLVPFLPVKQTEASFTWPEQGNPTNLTAPLMSYMPQDIDISIPVEQLTNLNDGQTTIVSTVPETSEEASLRGMFVRSTDNGVDVIVRNVVPLSITDEELAALPKAANLRITSDHESTHVWIPNEQRSDGTPFDSTINDDIRPMLTGIYSEIRDTDATHQASASGDLRATVTVDSRFTSSPTTVKILAIVAGLVSLIVALWSLHSIDTLDGRIRSSRRAALLPPGFFKPRPLDAVVGGVLLIWYFIGANTADDGYLRTMAQASKHSGYMANYYRWFGVSESPFGFPFYDLLGVITRFSETSIVMRLPSLIAGIVVWLVLSREILPRLGTRINQRKVAHITMASTFLLLWMVYNNGTRPEPVIAMFSLLAWVSFERAIASHRLFPAAIGTMFATLALSAGPTGLMAVAALLVSLSAMIRILIKRLPALGAPAGAPRGKLIVAIMAQIAPFLAAGTAILAGMFADQTFASVMEATRVRSAIGPSLPWYEEYIRYTSLLDSTVDGSFTRRFAVLMLFFSFGVVIASLLRYRRVPGAAVGPTNRLAFIFLGTMFFMVFTPTKWTHHFGVYAGLGAAVTALAAVAASRITVSSQRNRIVFFGAALMLFALCLSGSNGWWYVGSFGVPWWDKSIQVNHIEASTVMLGISLIVLVWGVVVGFLSDAKHARLTDSRDIEELDRKESSKLQRFRTVATAPIAALTALVVLFSLASLGKGFVAQWPAYSIGKGNIKALSGNTCLMANDVMVEKNTNESFLPVADGSELKDSLIAGKSAGFDPNNIPTKIDPGTGSSDSSDQTSVSAQELYKNSQAGNSNHTSQSDNSNGNASSSANASGQTHQDSAKSGDDASSASNATKKEDTGTTGGVTSDKGINGSYAKLPFGLDEQKVPVIGSFTDGIQEPSYATTKWFTLPARDEQHPLVVFSAAGAIYHHDMNGVEQYGQEVVVEYGREKTDAELAETKARDEKSKDQRDEPGRSESQDRFLSMGELEPLDIGTEPEWRNMRVPMDQIPEDATVIRIRAVDTNLTEDQWVAFTPPRAPELESIQKHIGSDVPTLLDWSVAFQFPCLKPYDHHAGVAEVPHYRVSPSHESREIHTPVMDYYGGGSVGLTQMTATANEMPTYLNNDWQRDWGVLDELTTHSRSTGEAAKQAELKLGETTHSGLWSPGPMKYKQK
;
A
#
# COMPACT_ATOMS: atom_id res chain seq x y z
N MET A 1 -18.56 -76.52 -27.54
CA MET A 1 -18.79 -77.96 -27.33
C MET A 1 -18.88 -78.20 -25.83
N SER A 2 -20.01 -78.76 -25.38
CA SER A 2 -20.28 -79.44 -24.09
C SER A 2 -19.73 -78.85 -22.78
N GLN A 3 -20.62 -78.43 -21.87
CA GLN A 3 -21.21 -79.22 -20.77
C GLN A 3 -20.44 -79.06 -19.45
N VAL A 4 -21.01 -78.34 -18.49
CA VAL A 4 -21.89 -78.86 -17.40
C VAL A 4 -21.09 -79.55 -16.31
N LYS A 5 -21.12 -78.94 -15.11
CA LYS A 5 -21.32 -79.68 -13.87
C LYS A 5 -22.01 -78.77 -12.84
N ASP A 6 -23.29 -79.03 -12.65
CA ASP A 6 -24.09 -78.59 -11.51
C ASP A 6 -23.65 -79.32 -10.23
N ARG A 7 -23.72 -78.62 -9.09
CA ARG A 7 -24.45 -79.11 -7.91
C ARG A 7 -24.66 -78.02 -6.85
N GLU A 8 -25.95 -77.75 -6.64
CA GLU A 8 -26.67 -77.46 -5.38
C GLU A 8 -26.11 -76.42 -4.39
N LYS A 9 -26.81 -75.27 -4.34
CA LYS A 9 -26.83 -74.35 -3.18
C LYS A 9 -28.21 -74.41 -2.51
N SER A 10 -28.23 -74.74 -1.22
CA SER A 10 -29.34 -74.41 -0.32
C SER A 10 -29.47 -72.89 -0.15
N PRO A 11 -30.68 -72.34 0.08
CA PRO A 11 -30.89 -70.91 0.22
C PRO A 11 -30.54 -70.45 1.64
N VAL A 12 -29.53 -69.58 1.76
CA VAL A 12 -29.33 -68.73 2.95
C VAL A 12 -30.22 -67.50 2.76
N PRO A 13 -31.12 -67.14 3.70
CA PRO A 13 -32.00 -65.99 3.53
C PRO A 13 -31.21 -64.68 3.62
N PRO A 14 -31.55 -63.64 2.84
CA PRO A 14 -30.97 -62.33 3.01
C PRO A 14 -31.52 -61.72 4.30
N THR A 15 -30.65 -61.50 5.29
CA THR A 15 -30.96 -60.66 6.44
C THR A 15 -31.04 -59.21 5.99
N ASP A 16 -32.19 -58.82 5.46
CA ASP A 16 -32.59 -57.43 5.25
C ASP A 16 -33.02 -56.88 6.62
N ARG A 17 -32.06 -56.33 7.37
CA ARG A 17 -32.32 -55.51 8.56
C ARG A 17 -32.01 -54.05 8.24
N THR A 18 -32.76 -53.47 7.31
CA THR A 18 -32.97 -52.03 7.29
C THR A 18 -34.21 -51.73 8.13
N ALA A 19 -34.02 -51.20 9.34
CA ALA A 19 -35.14 -50.70 10.12
C ALA A 19 -35.86 -49.61 9.30
N PRO A 20 -37.18 -49.69 9.09
CA PRO A 20 -37.91 -48.67 8.35
C PRO A 20 -37.92 -47.39 9.17
N THR A 21 -37.12 -46.40 8.80
CA THR A 21 -37.35 -45.01 9.26
C THR A 21 -38.79 -44.66 8.87
N SER A 22 -39.65 -44.35 9.83
CA SER A 22 -41.07 -44.14 9.56
C SER A 22 -41.26 -43.07 8.49
N HIS A 23 -42.24 -43.26 7.59
CA HIS A 23 -42.60 -42.28 6.56
C HIS A 23 -42.85 -40.88 7.17
N ALA A 24 -43.36 -40.84 8.41
CA ALA A 24 -43.54 -39.61 9.19
C ALA A 24 -42.22 -38.90 9.53
N HIS A 25 -41.16 -39.65 9.87
CA HIS A 25 -39.85 -39.08 10.18
C HIS A 25 -39.19 -38.46 8.93
N ARG A 26 -39.27 -39.12 7.77
CA ARG A 26 -38.77 -38.57 6.50
C ARG A 26 -39.50 -37.29 6.09
N LYS A 27 -40.84 -37.31 6.19
CA LYS A 27 -41.67 -36.13 5.88
C LYS A 27 -41.32 -34.95 6.80
N LYS A 28 -41.16 -35.17 8.10
CA LYS A 28 -40.72 -34.13 9.06
C LYS A 28 -39.36 -33.55 8.68
N LEU A 29 -38.36 -34.39 8.41
CA LEU A 29 -37.02 -33.95 8.00
C LEU A 29 -37.04 -33.11 6.72
N THR A 30 -37.78 -33.54 5.69
CA THR A 30 -37.90 -32.77 4.44
C THR A 30 -38.57 -31.42 4.66
N THR A 31 -39.62 -31.36 5.49
CA THR A 31 -40.32 -30.10 5.78
C THR A 31 -39.43 -29.16 6.60
N VAL A 32 -38.74 -29.66 7.62
CA VAL A 32 -37.81 -28.85 8.43
C VAL A 32 -36.71 -28.27 7.56
N SER A 33 -36.11 -29.06 6.65
CA SER A 33 -35.06 -28.58 5.74
C SER A 33 -35.54 -27.45 4.83
N ILE A 34 -36.72 -27.60 4.22
CA ILE A 34 -37.30 -26.59 3.33
C ILE A 34 -37.63 -25.31 4.10
N VAL A 35 -38.35 -25.43 5.22
CA VAL A 35 -38.81 -24.27 5.98
C VAL A 35 -37.63 -23.51 6.57
N SER A 36 -36.69 -24.19 7.23
CA SER A 36 -35.52 -23.54 7.82
C SER A 36 -34.57 -22.96 6.76
N GLY A 37 -34.36 -23.66 5.64
CA GLY A 37 -33.53 -23.18 4.54
C GLY A 37 -34.13 -21.95 3.83
N LEU A 38 -35.43 -21.97 3.53
CA LEU A 38 -36.09 -20.82 2.91
C LEU A 38 -36.27 -19.64 3.88
N LEU A 39 -36.58 -19.91 5.15
CA LEU A 39 -36.67 -18.86 6.16
C LEU A 39 -35.31 -18.17 6.36
N GLY A 40 -34.23 -18.93 6.51
CA GLY A 40 -32.88 -18.38 6.59
C GLY A 40 -32.53 -17.56 5.35
N PHE A 41 -32.78 -18.09 4.15
CA PHE A 41 -32.58 -17.39 2.88
C PHE A 41 -33.30 -16.05 2.80
N LEU A 42 -34.59 -16.02 3.13
CA LEU A 42 -35.40 -14.80 3.11
C LEU A 42 -34.94 -13.79 4.16
N LEU A 43 -34.66 -14.23 5.39
CA LEU A 43 -34.17 -13.33 6.44
C LEU A 43 -32.84 -12.69 6.05
N PHE A 44 -31.89 -13.44 5.49
CA PHE A 44 -30.61 -12.88 5.04
C PHE A 44 -30.75 -11.91 3.87
N LEU A 45 -31.68 -12.14 2.94
CA LEU A 45 -31.96 -11.20 1.86
C LEU A 45 -32.58 -9.88 2.35
N LEU A 46 -33.27 -9.90 3.49
CA LEU A 46 -33.87 -8.70 4.07
C LEU A 46 -32.85 -7.84 4.82
N VAL A 47 -31.77 -8.42 5.36
CA VAL A 47 -30.77 -7.71 6.20
C VAL A 47 -30.30 -6.36 5.61
N PRO A 48 -29.95 -6.25 4.31
CA PRO A 48 -29.46 -4.99 3.73
C PRO A 48 -30.50 -3.85 3.74
N PHE A 49 -31.78 -4.18 3.83
CA PHE A 49 -32.91 -3.24 3.73
C PHE A 49 -33.53 -2.91 5.09
N LEU A 50 -33.12 -3.60 6.15
CA LEU A 50 -33.63 -3.35 7.50
C LEU A 50 -33.09 -2.02 8.06
N PRO A 51 -33.86 -1.34 8.91
CA PRO A 51 -33.51 -0.02 9.42
C PRO A 51 -32.28 -0.05 10.33
N VAL A 52 -31.55 1.06 10.33
CA VAL A 52 -30.35 1.31 11.15
C VAL A 52 -30.51 2.60 11.95
N LYS A 53 -29.77 2.71 13.05
CA LYS A 53 -29.63 3.94 13.82
C LYS A 53 -28.37 4.67 13.35
N GLN A 54 -28.52 5.82 12.72
CA GLN A 54 -27.39 6.66 12.30
C GLN A 54 -27.10 7.69 13.39
N THR A 55 -25.81 7.90 13.67
CA THR A 55 -25.35 9.02 14.48
C THR A 55 -25.16 10.23 13.57
N GLU A 56 -26.01 11.24 13.73
CA GLU A 56 -25.93 12.51 12.99
C GLU A 56 -25.07 13.50 13.77
N ALA A 57 -24.23 14.26 13.08
CA ALA A 57 -23.36 15.26 13.68
C ALA A 57 -23.57 16.63 13.03
N SER A 58 -23.59 17.67 13.86
CA SER A 58 -23.61 19.06 13.42
C SER A 58 -22.81 19.92 14.39
N PHE A 59 -22.34 21.08 13.94
CA PHE A 59 -21.74 22.08 14.82
C PHE A 59 -22.15 23.47 14.39
N THR A 60 -21.99 24.43 15.29
CA THR A 60 -22.42 25.82 15.09
C THR A 60 -21.32 26.78 15.50
N TRP A 61 -21.02 27.76 14.66
CA TRP A 61 -20.11 28.87 14.95
C TRP A 61 -20.89 30.20 14.94
N PRO A 62 -20.57 31.20 15.78
CA PRO A 62 -19.56 31.19 16.83
C PRO A 62 -19.94 30.33 18.06
N GLU A 63 -18.96 29.65 18.66
CA GLU A 63 -19.18 28.89 19.90
C GLU A 63 -19.14 29.80 21.13
N GLN A 64 -20.14 29.66 22.01
CA GLN A 64 -20.26 30.47 23.23
C GLN A 64 -20.25 32.00 22.98
N GLY A 65 -20.55 32.43 21.75
CA GLY A 65 -20.57 33.83 21.32
C GLY A 65 -19.20 34.44 21.01
N ASN A 66 -18.10 33.67 21.03
CA ASN A 66 -16.76 34.17 20.68
C ASN A 66 -16.42 33.82 19.22
N PRO A 67 -16.00 34.79 18.38
CA PRO A 67 -15.58 34.56 16.99
C PRO A 67 -14.19 33.88 16.92
N THR A 68 -13.93 32.86 17.74
CA THR A 68 -12.70 32.06 17.64
C THR A 68 -12.76 31.18 16.39
N ASN A 69 -11.62 30.96 15.74
CA ASN A 69 -11.51 29.99 14.65
C ASN A 69 -11.78 28.57 15.16
N LEU A 70 -12.53 27.79 14.39
CA LEU A 70 -12.80 26.38 14.69
C LEU A 70 -12.17 25.47 13.63
N THR A 71 -11.58 24.36 14.05
CA THR A 71 -11.18 23.24 13.19
C THR A 71 -12.18 22.09 13.31
N ALA A 72 -12.69 21.65 12.18
CA ALA A 72 -13.51 20.45 12.04
C ALA A 72 -13.21 19.78 10.67
N PRO A 73 -12.03 19.15 10.50
CA PRO A 73 -11.66 18.50 9.25
C PRO A 73 -12.64 17.39 8.89
N LEU A 74 -13.40 17.56 7.81
CA LEU A 74 -14.39 16.58 7.39
C LEU A 74 -13.74 15.46 6.58
N MET A 75 -13.93 14.21 6.98
CA MET A 75 -13.42 13.04 6.25
C MET A 75 -14.02 12.92 4.84
N SER A 76 -15.26 13.39 4.66
CA SER A 76 -15.93 13.47 3.36
C SER A 76 -15.51 14.69 2.52
N TYR A 77 -14.63 15.55 3.05
CA TYR A 77 -14.27 16.89 2.59
C TYR A 77 -15.40 17.91 2.58
N MET A 78 -16.57 17.53 2.08
CA MET A 78 -17.75 18.40 1.97
C MET A 78 -18.76 18.04 3.06
N PRO A 79 -19.48 19.04 3.61
CA PRO A 79 -20.59 18.79 4.52
C PRO A 79 -21.80 18.22 3.77
N GLN A 80 -22.79 17.73 4.51
CA GLN A 80 -24.10 17.42 3.95
C GLN A 80 -24.78 18.72 3.48
N ASP A 81 -24.81 19.71 4.38
CA ASP A 81 -25.35 21.05 4.14
C ASP A 81 -24.67 22.07 5.06
N ILE A 82 -24.68 23.34 4.64
CA ILE A 82 -24.18 24.48 5.40
C ILE A 82 -25.17 25.65 5.30
N ASP A 83 -25.45 26.32 6.42
CA ASP A 83 -26.30 27.52 6.53
C ASP A 83 -25.57 28.62 7.31
N ILE A 84 -25.21 29.70 6.62
CA ILE A 84 -24.49 30.85 7.18
C ILE A 84 -25.37 32.10 7.11
N SER A 85 -25.33 32.86 8.19
CA SER A 85 -25.97 34.16 8.36
C SER A 85 -24.96 35.12 8.96
N ILE A 86 -24.70 36.24 8.28
CA ILE A 86 -23.76 37.27 8.71
C ILE A 86 -24.47 38.62 8.65
N PRO A 87 -24.58 39.38 9.76
CA PRO A 87 -25.13 40.73 9.71
C PRO A 87 -24.25 41.66 8.88
N VAL A 88 -24.88 42.57 8.14
CA VAL A 88 -24.16 43.57 7.32
C VAL A 88 -23.18 44.40 8.16
N GLU A 89 -23.53 44.70 9.41
CA GLU A 89 -22.63 45.40 10.34
C GLU A 89 -21.30 44.66 10.60
N GLN A 90 -21.26 43.33 10.46
CA GLN A 90 -20.03 42.54 10.68
C GLN A 90 -19.15 42.43 9.44
N LEU A 91 -19.65 42.79 8.24
CA LEU A 91 -18.90 42.65 6.98
C LEU A 91 -17.69 43.60 6.88
N THR A 92 -17.62 44.62 7.73
CA THR A 92 -16.50 45.58 7.80
C THR A 92 -15.77 45.54 9.14
N ASN A 93 -16.22 44.70 10.08
CA ASN A 93 -15.68 44.63 11.45
C ASN A 93 -14.50 43.63 11.54
N LEU A 94 -13.40 43.92 10.85
CA LEU A 94 -12.23 43.02 10.75
C LEU A 94 -11.02 43.50 11.54
N ASN A 95 -10.13 42.56 11.84
CA ASN A 95 -8.79 42.84 12.35
C ASN A 95 -7.98 43.66 11.31
N ASP A 96 -7.04 44.47 11.80
CA ASP A 96 -6.32 45.42 10.96
C ASP A 96 -5.52 44.69 9.85
N GLY A 97 -5.71 45.11 8.59
CA GLY A 97 -5.04 44.52 7.42
C GLY A 97 -5.61 43.17 6.94
N GLN A 98 -6.70 42.68 7.53
CA GLN A 98 -7.35 41.43 7.14
C GLN A 98 -8.55 41.66 6.22
N THR A 99 -8.81 40.70 5.32
CA THR A 99 -9.94 40.76 4.37
C THR A 99 -10.97 39.64 4.60
N THR A 100 -10.60 38.55 5.27
CA THR A 100 -11.45 37.36 5.41
C THR A 100 -12.47 37.52 6.54
N ILE A 101 -13.76 37.67 6.18
CA ILE A 101 -14.88 37.74 7.14
C ILE A 101 -15.16 36.35 7.69
N VAL A 102 -15.44 35.38 6.82
CA VAL A 102 -15.64 33.96 7.15
C VAL A 102 -15.11 33.11 6.00
N SER A 103 -14.44 32.01 6.33
CA SER A 103 -14.00 31.01 5.36
C SER A 103 -14.13 29.58 5.91
N THR A 104 -14.26 28.60 5.02
CA THR A 104 -14.39 27.17 5.40
C THR A 104 -13.06 26.41 5.41
N VAL A 105 -12.00 27.04 4.88
CA VAL A 105 -10.61 26.59 4.88
C VAL A 105 -9.71 27.81 5.12
N PRO A 106 -8.52 27.66 5.70
CA PRO A 106 -7.60 28.77 5.91
C PRO A 106 -7.16 29.40 4.57
N GLU A 107 -6.95 30.72 4.56
CA GLU A 107 -6.59 31.48 3.36
C GLU A 107 -5.20 31.12 2.80
N THR A 108 -4.29 30.71 3.68
CA THR A 108 -2.91 30.31 3.33
C THR A 108 -2.78 28.84 2.94
N SER A 109 -3.88 28.07 2.96
CA SER A 109 -3.87 26.67 2.51
C SER A 109 -3.72 26.56 0.99
N GLU A 110 -3.29 25.39 0.54
CA GLU A 110 -3.07 25.14 -0.89
C GLU A 110 -4.36 25.27 -1.71
N GLU A 111 -4.34 26.11 -2.75
CA GLU A 111 -5.50 26.35 -3.63
C GLU A 111 -6.80 26.68 -2.86
N ALA A 112 -6.69 27.43 -1.77
CA ALA A 112 -7.77 27.68 -0.82
C ALA A 112 -9.08 28.13 -1.51
N SER A 113 -9.02 29.13 -2.39
CA SER A 113 -10.18 29.67 -3.11
C SER A 113 -10.84 28.68 -4.09
N LEU A 114 -10.09 27.71 -4.62
CA LEU A 114 -10.59 26.68 -5.54
C LEU A 114 -11.35 25.57 -4.80
N ARG A 115 -10.98 25.32 -3.53
CA ARG A 115 -11.48 24.18 -2.73
C ARG A 115 -12.55 24.60 -1.73
N GLY A 116 -12.38 25.73 -1.05
CA GLY A 116 -13.26 26.21 0.01
C GLY A 116 -14.27 27.29 -0.42
N MET A 117 -14.84 27.94 0.59
CA MET A 117 -15.67 29.13 0.46
C MET A 117 -15.09 30.28 1.29
N PHE A 118 -15.20 31.50 0.76
CA PHE A 118 -14.72 32.73 1.36
C PHE A 118 -15.77 33.83 1.25
N VAL A 119 -15.98 34.55 2.34
CA VAL A 119 -16.64 35.86 2.35
C VAL A 119 -15.55 36.87 2.66
N ARG A 120 -15.23 37.74 1.69
CA ARG A 120 -14.10 38.67 1.77
C ARG A 120 -14.57 40.11 1.71
N SER A 121 -13.99 40.96 2.53
CA SER A 121 -14.12 42.41 2.51
C SER A 121 -12.84 42.99 1.91
N THR A 122 -12.97 43.71 0.80
CA THR A 122 -11.86 44.29 0.03
C THR A 122 -12.07 45.79 -0.11
N ASP A 123 -11.07 46.49 -0.66
CA ASP A 123 -11.16 47.93 -0.94
C ASP A 123 -12.24 48.31 -1.98
N ASN A 124 -12.87 47.33 -2.63
CA ASN A 124 -13.93 47.54 -3.62
C ASN A 124 -15.30 47.04 -3.14
N GLY A 125 -15.40 46.53 -1.91
CA GLY A 125 -16.61 45.94 -1.34
C GLY A 125 -16.45 44.48 -0.91
N VAL A 126 -17.57 43.76 -0.86
CA VAL A 126 -17.67 42.40 -0.29
C VAL A 126 -17.97 41.37 -1.38
N ASP A 127 -17.17 40.30 -1.42
CA ASP A 127 -17.33 39.18 -2.34
C ASP A 127 -17.60 37.87 -1.59
N VAL A 128 -18.58 37.11 -2.07
CA VAL A 128 -18.80 35.72 -1.69
C VAL A 128 -18.26 34.82 -2.77
N ILE A 129 -17.36 33.92 -2.41
CA ILE A 129 -16.62 33.06 -3.33
C ILE A 129 -16.78 31.62 -2.87
N VAL A 130 -17.26 30.75 -3.75
CA VAL A 130 -17.45 29.32 -3.51
C VAL A 130 -16.74 28.57 -4.63
N ARG A 131 -15.67 27.84 -4.31
CA ARG A 131 -14.89 27.03 -5.29
C ARG A 131 -14.53 27.81 -6.56
N ASN A 132 -13.93 28.99 -6.38
CA ASN A 132 -13.52 29.92 -7.44
C ASN A 132 -14.65 30.52 -8.29
N VAL A 133 -15.91 30.37 -7.88
CA VAL A 133 -17.07 31.05 -8.45
C VAL A 133 -17.51 32.17 -7.52
N VAL A 134 -17.86 33.33 -8.06
CA VAL A 134 -18.34 34.51 -7.30
C VAL A 134 -19.87 34.62 -7.46
N PRO A 135 -20.69 33.94 -6.64
CA PRO A 135 -22.15 34.05 -6.73
C PRO A 135 -22.68 35.46 -6.43
N LEU A 136 -22.06 36.18 -5.51
CA LEU A 136 -22.51 37.51 -5.10
C LEU A 136 -21.30 38.43 -4.83
N SER A 137 -21.36 39.63 -5.38
CA SER A 137 -20.45 40.74 -5.11
C SER A 137 -21.30 41.97 -4.76
N ILE A 138 -20.87 42.72 -3.75
CA ILE A 138 -21.53 43.91 -3.20
C ILE A 138 -20.50 45.03 -3.19
N THR A 139 -20.76 46.11 -3.91
CA THR A 139 -19.86 47.27 -3.93
C THR A 139 -19.92 48.06 -2.62
N ASP A 140 -18.91 48.89 -2.33
CA ASP A 140 -18.93 49.74 -1.12
C ASP A 140 -20.13 50.69 -1.06
N GLU A 141 -20.55 51.23 -2.21
CA GLU A 141 -21.73 52.10 -2.31
C GLU A 141 -23.02 51.35 -1.94
N GLU A 142 -23.16 50.12 -2.44
CA GLU A 142 -24.29 49.24 -2.11
C GLU A 142 -24.25 48.80 -0.64
N LEU A 143 -23.06 48.47 -0.14
CA LEU A 143 -22.86 48.05 1.25
C LEU A 143 -23.25 49.16 2.23
N ALA A 144 -22.92 50.41 1.92
CA ALA A 144 -23.29 51.58 2.72
C ALA A 144 -24.80 51.88 2.67
N ALA A 145 -25.49 51.48 1.60
CA ALA A 145 -26.94 51.66 1.44
C ALA A 145 -27.77 50.59 2.16
N LEU A 146 -27.18 49.44 2.48
CA LEU A 146 -27.87 48.33 3.14
C LEU A 146 -28.17 48.65 4.62
N PRO A 147 -29.34 48.22 5.15
CA PRO A 147 -29.61 48.31 6.58
C PRO A 147 -28.59 47.49 7.38
N LYS A 148 -28.03 48.06 8.45
CA LYS A 148 -27.09 47.35 9.35
C LYS A 148 -27.63 46.03 9.91
N ALA A 149 -28.95 45.95 10.07
CA ALA A 149 -29.66 44.76 10.58
C ALA A 149 -30.00 43.73 9.49
N ALA A 150 -29.71 44.00 8.21
CA ALA A 150 -29.86 43.02 7.15
C ALA A 150 -28.80 41.91 7.30
N ASN A 151 -29.12 40.70 6.85
CA ASN A 151 -28.26 39.54 6.97
C ASN A 151 -27.88 39.00 5.58
N LEU A 152 -26.59 38.85 5.32
CA LEU A 152 -26.09 38.02 4.23
C LEU A 152 -26.34 36.55 4.58
N ARG A 153 -27.09 35.86 3.73
CA ARG A 153 -27.42 34.44 3.87
C ARG A 153 -26.73 33.62 2.79
N ILE A 154 -26.13 32.51 3.21
CA ILE A 154 -25.49 31.53 2.32
C ILE A 154 -25.96 30.15 2.74
N THR A 155 -26.60 29.42 1.83
CA THR A 155 -26.92 28.00 2.02
C THR A 155 -26.31 27.17 0.90
N SER A 156 -25.74 26.01 1.21
CA SER A 156 -25.18 25.11 0.20
C SER A 156 -25.45 23.66 0.57
N ASP A 157 -26.07 22.92 -0.35
CA ASP A 157 -26.34 21.49 -0.25
C ASP A 157 -26.02 20.78 -1.59
N HIS A 158 -26.42 19.51 -1.73
CA HIS A 158 -26.13 18.74 -2.94
C HIS A 158 -26.94 19.15 -4.18
N GLU A 159 -27.98 19.97 -4.02
CA GLU A 159 -28.84 20.43 -5.11
C GLU A 159 -28.44 21.83 -5.58
N SER A 160 -28.15 22.74 -4.64
CA SER A 160 -27.84 24.13 -4.97
C SER A 160 -27.00 24.86 -3.92
N THR A 161 -26.42 25.97 -4.35
CA THR A 161 -25.83 26.98 -3.45
C THR A 161 -26.52 28.32 -3.68
N HIS A 162 -27.12 28.87 -2.63
CA HIS A 162 -27.91 30.10 -2.66
C HIS A 162 -27.24 31.15 -1.78
N VAL A 163 -26.97 32.32 -2.36
CA VAL A 163 -26.36 33.46 -1.67
C VAL A 163 -27.26 34.67 -1.88
N TRP A 164 -27.77 35.27 -0.80
CA TRP A 164 -28.68 36.40 -0.91
C TRP A 164 -28.74 37.29 0.33
N ILE A 165 -29.33 38.48 0.18
CA ILE A 165 -29.73 39.36 1.30
C ILE A 165 -31.26 39.47 1.29
N PRO A 166 -31.96 38.88 2.29
CA PRO A 166 -33.42 38.83 2.29
C PRO A 166 -34.09 40.20 2.23
N ASN A 167 -35.03 40.37 1.31
CA ASN A 167 -35.85 41.58 1.12
C ASN A 167 -35.10 42.85 0.69
N GLU A 168 -33.82 42.76 0.31
CA GLU A 168 -33.02 43.90 -0.13
C GLU A 168 -32.78 43.88 -1.65
N GLN A 169 -32.66 45.06 -2.25
CA GLN A 169 -32.47 45.25 -3.69
C GLN A 169 -31.32 46.22 -3.96
N ARG A 170 -30.64 46.01 -5.09
CA ARG A 170 -29.66 46.93 -5.66
C ARG A 170 -30.33 48.23 -6.09
N SER A 171 -29.50 49.25 -6.36
CA SER A 171 -29.95 50.54 -6.87
C SER A 171 -30.67 50.47 -8.23
N ASP A 172 -30.44 49.42 -9.01
CA ASP A 172 -31.10 49.17 -10.30
C ASP A 172 -32.43 48.40 -10.17
N GLY A 173 -32.85 48.04 -8.95
CA GLY A 173 -34.05 47.29 -8.65
C GLY A 173 -33.89 45.76 -8.76
N THR A 174 -32.69 45.25 -9.06
CA THR A 174 -32.42 43.81 -9.02
C THR A 174 -32.19 43.33 -7.58
N PRO A 175 -32.64 42.12 -7.18
CA PRO A 175 -32.40 41.62 -5.84
C PRO A 175 -30.93 41.23 -5.64
N PHE A 176 -30.43 41.34 -4.40
CA PHE A 176 -29.17 40.70 -3.99
C PHE A 176 -29.41 39.20 -3.82
N ASP A 177 -29.60 38.48 -4.92
CA ASP A 177 -29.97 37.07 -4.93
C ASP A 177 -29.27 36.34 -6.08
N SER A 178 -28.59 35.24 -5.75
CA SER A 178 -27.89 34.38 -6.70
C SER A 178 -27.96 32.92 -6.27
N THR A 179 -28.45 32.06 -7.16
CA THR A 179 -28.52 30.61 -6.94
C THR A 179 -27.74 29.86 -8.02
N ILE A 180 -26.83 29.00 -7.59
CA ILE A 180 -26.11 28.06 -8.47
C ILE A 180 -26.77 26.70 -8.28
N ASN A 181 -27.48 26.23 -9.32
CA ASN A 181 -28.18 24.93 -9.34
C ASN A 181 -27.22 23.79 -9.74
N ASP A 182 -26.11 23.67 -9.01
CA ASP A 182 -25.14 22.58 -9.12
C ASP A 182 -24.52 22.30 -7.74
N ASP A 183 -23.97 21.10 -7.57
CA ASP A 183 -23.31 20.72 -6.32
C ASP A 183 -21.92 21.37 -6.27
N ILE A 184 -21.84 22.59 -5.76
CA ILE A 184 -20.58 23.32 -5.56
C ILE A 184 -20.20 23.44 -4.08
N ARG A 185 -20.70 22.53 -3.23
CA ARG A 185 -20.42 22.53 -1.78
C ARG A 185 -18.93 22.71 -1.51
N PRO A 186 -18.54 23.67 -0.65
CA PRO A 186 -17.14 23.91 -0.36
C PRO A 186 -16.54 22.77 0.46
N MET A 187 -15.24 22.55 0.29
CA MET A 187 -14.47 21.80 1.27
C MET A 187 -14.51 22.54 2.61
N LEU A 188 -14.63 21.79 3.69
CA LEU A 188 -14.68 22.31 5.04
C LEU A 188 -13.63 21.62 5.91
N THR A 189 -12.64 22.39 6.35
CA THR A 189 -11.71 22.00 7.41
C THR A 189 -11.98 22.69 8.73
N GLY A 190 -12.86 23.69 8.71
CA GLY A 190 -13.19 24.50 9.88
C GLY A 190 -14.07 25.70 9.50
N ILE A 191 -14.20 26.63 10.44
CA ILE A 191 -14.75 27.97 10.20
C ILE A 191 -13.71 28.97 10.71
N TYR A 192 -13.14 29.76 9.81
CA TYR A 192 -12.07 30.71 10.10
C TYR A 192 -12.55 32.14 9.81
N SER A 193 -12.29 33.06 10.72
CA SER A 193 -12.80 34.42 10.68
C SER A 193 -11.79 35.42 11.24
N GLU A 194 -11.70 36.59 10.61
CA GLU A 194 -10.95 37.74 11.12
C GLU A 194 -11.88 38.82 11.70
N ILE A 195 -13.15 38.50 12.00
CA ILE A 195 -14.10 39.43 12.65
C ILE A 195 -13.64 39.78 14.06
N ARG A 196 -13.47 41.07 14.37
CA ARG A 196 -13.00 41.53 15.69
C ARG A 196 -13.89 41.00 16.82
N ASP A 197 -13.25 40.62 17.92
CA ASP A 197 -13.97 40.24 19.14
C ASP A 197 -14.46 41.51 19.86
N THR A 198 -15.75 41.83 19.70
CA THR A 198 -16.38 43.06 20.21
C THR A 198 -17.74 42.77 20.84
N ASP A 199 -18.23 43.69 21.69
CA ASP A 199 -19.57 43.59 22.26
C ASP A 199 -20.67 43.45 21.19
N ALA A 200 -20.50 44.10 20.03
CA ALA A 200 -21.43 43.99 18.91
C ALA A 200 -21.44 42.58 18.30
N THR A 201 -20.27 41.95 18.19
CA THR A 201 -20.12 40.57 17.72
C THR A 201 -20.77 39.60 18.70
N HIS A 202 -20.52 39.76 20.01
CA HIS A 202 -21.18 38.95 21.04
C HIS A 202 -22.70 39.09 21.02
N GLN A 203 -23.23 40.32 20.82
CA GLN A 203 -24.66 40.56 20.70
C GLN A 203 -25.27 39.89 19.47
N ALA A 204 -24.62 40.01 18.31
CA ALA A 204 -25.04 39.37 17.06
C ALA A 204 -25.02 37.83 17.14
N SER A 205 -24.05 37.26 17.86
CA SER A 205 -24.03 35.83 18.14
C SER A 205 -25.15 35.42 19.11
N ALA A 206 -25.41 36.21 20.16
CA ALA A 206 -26.45 35.92 21.14
C ALA A 206 -27.87 36.03 20.56
N SER A 207 -28.11 36.93 19.61
CA SER A 207 -29.38 37.03 18.88
C SER A 207 -29.57 35.92 17.84
N GLY A 208 -28.48 35.24 17.46
CA GLY A 208 -28.48 34.22 16.40
C GLY A 208 -28.41 34.79 14.99
N ASP A 209 -28.13 36.09 14.83
CA ASP A 209 -27.99 36.76 13.53
C ASP A 209 -26.65 36.44 12.87
N LEU A 210 -25.57 36.38 13.67
CA LEU A 210 -24.27 35.84 13.27
C LEU A 210 -24.21 34.35 13.62
N ARG A 211 -24.36 33.48 12.61
CA ARG A 211 -24.27 32.04 12.77
C ARG A 211 -23.77 31.34 11.51
N ALA A 212 -23.07 30.23 11.70
CA ALA A 212 -22.80 29.23 10.68
C ALA A 212 -23.18 27.87 11.28
N THR A 213 -24.12 27.17 10.65
CA THR A 213 -24.53 25.81 11.03
C THR A 213 -24.06 24.85 9.96
N VAL A 214 -23.35 23.80 10.37
CA VAL A 214 -22.80 22.79 9.46
C VAL A 214 -23.37 21.44 9.86
N THR A 215 -23.97 20.74 8.91
CA THR A 215 -24.41 19.35 9.07
C THR A 215 -23.37 18.44 8.43
N VAL A 216 -22.78 17.55 9.22
CA VAL A 216 -21.70 16.66 8.78
C VAL A 216 -22.28 15.43 8.09
N ASP A 217 -21.70 15.04 6.96
CA ASP A 217 -22.05 13.80 6.28
C ASP A 217 -21.52 12.58 7.05
N SER A 218 -22.36 12.08 7.94
CA SER A 218 -22.08 10.98 8.88
C SER A 218 -22.73 9.66 8.44
N ARG A 219 -23.14 9.53 7.17
CA ARG A 219 -23.99 8.43 6.64
C ARG A 219 -23.51 7.01 6.92
N PHE A 220 -22.20 6.80 7.09
CA PHE A 220 -21.60 5.49 7.35
C PHE A 220 -21.51 5.15 8.85
N THR A 221 -21.67 6.15 9.73
CA THR A 221 -21.65 5.99 11.19
C THR A 221 -23.01 5.50 11.65
N SER A 222 -23.21 4.18 11.64
CA SER A 222 -24.50 3.57 11.96
C SER A 222 -24.38 2.30 12.79
N SER A 223 -25.46 1.98 13.51
CA SER A 223 -25.59 0.75 14.29
C SER A 223 -26.88 0.01 13.95
N PRO A 224 -26.89 -1.34 14.02
CA PRO A 224 -28.08 -2.11 13.69
C PRO A 224 -29.21 -1.91 14.70
N THR A 225 -30.44 -1.74 14.21
CA THR A 225 -31.64 -1.76 15.07
C THR A 225 -31.89 -3.15 15.65
N THR A 226 -32.67 -3.23 16.73
CA THR A 226 -33.09 -4.51 17.33
C THR A 226 -33.76 -5.44 16.32
N VAL A 227 -34.54 -4.91 15.38
CA VAL A 227 -35.20 -5.70 14.32
C VAL A 227 -34.15 -6.32 13.38
N LYS A 228 -33.14 -5.54 12.99
CA LYS A 228 -32.02 -6.02 12.16
C LYS A 228 -31.25 -7.14 12.86
N ILE A 229 -30.92 -6.96 14.14
CA ILE A 229 -30.25 -7.98 14.97
C ILE A 229 -31.09 -9.26 15.07
N LEU A 230 -32.39 -9.15 15.38
CA LEU A 230 -33.28 -10.30 15.49
C LEU A 230 -33.40 -11.08 14.18
N ALA A 231 -33.47 -10.39 13.04
CA ALA A 231 -33.49 -11.02 11.72
C ALA A 231 -32.19 -11.79 11.43
N ILE A 232 -31.03 -11.21 11.76
CA ILE A 232 -29.72 -11.86 11.63
C ILE A 232 -29.67 -13.12 12.51
N VAL A 233 -30.01 -13.01 13.79
CA VAL A 233 -29.97 -14.14 14.73
C VAL A 233 -30.93 -15.25 14.31
N ALA A 234 -32.17 -14.91 13.96
CA ALA A 234 -33.16 -15.88 13.48
C ALA A 234 -32.71 -16.55 12.16
N GLY A 235 -32.07 -15.80 11.27
CA GLY A 235 -31.46 -16.34 10.05
C GLY A 235 -30.35 -17.34 10.34
N LEU A 236 -29.43 -17.03 11.26
CA LEU A 236 -28.33 -17.91 11.67
C LEU A 236 -28.83 -19.18 12.36
N VAL A 237 -29.83 -19.08 13.25
CA VAL A 237 -30.47 -20.25 13.86
C VAL A 237 -31.13 -21.13 12.79
N SER A 238 -31.83 -20.51 11.84
CA SER A 238 -32.46 -21.21 10.72
C SER A 238 -31.43 -21.92 9.83
N LEU A 239 -30.27 -21.30 9.57
CA LEU A 239 -29.15 -21.90 8.85
C LEU A 239 -28.62 -23.15 9.58
N ILE A 240 -28.39 -23.06 10.90
CA ILE A 240 -27.89 -24.19 11.69
C ILE A 240 -28.88 -25.37 11.62
N VAL A 241 -30.17 -25.08 11.76
CA VAL A 241 -31.23 -26.09 11.64
C VAL A 241 -31.29 -26.68 10.22
N ALA A 242 -31.13 -25.86 9.19
CA ALA A 242 -31.11 -26.30 7.80
C ALA A 242 -29.93 -27.24 7.52
N LEU A 243 -28.72 -26.87 7.96
CA LEU A 243 -27.50 -27.67 7.81
C LEU A 243 -27.58 -28.98 8.60
N TRP A 244 -28.11 -28.94 9.83
CA TRP A 244 -28.36 -30.13 10.64
C TRP A 244 -29.37 -31.08 9.97
N SER A 245 -30.43 -30.53 9.38
CA SER A 245 -31.45 -31.31 8.68
C SER A 245 -30.90 -31.94 7.40
N LEU A 246 -30.03 -31.22 6.66
CA LEU A 246 -29.32 -31.75 5.50
C LEU A 246 -28.37 -32.88 5.90
N HIS A 247 -27.61 -32.71 6.98
CA HIS A 247 -26.77 -33.76 7.53
C HIS A 247 -27.60 -35.01 7.88
N SER A 248 -28.75 -34.79 8.53
CA SER A 248 -29.67 -35.86 8.89
C SER A 248 -30.23 -36.58 7.65
N ILE A 249 -30.56 -35.84 6.58
CA ILE A 249 -30.95 -36.42 5.28
C ILE A 249 -29.81 -37.27 4.69
N ASP A 250 -28.56 -36.81 4.78
CA ASP A 250 -27.39 -37.56 4.31
C ASP A 250 -27.18 -38.88 5.08
N THR A 251 -27.74 -39.02 6.28
CA THR A 251 -27.64 -40.22 7.12
C THR A 251 -28.64 -41.33 6.77
N LEU A 252 -29.67 -41.02 5.99
CA LEU A 252 -30.79 -41.94 5.71
C LEU A 252 -30.39 -43.20 4.91
N ASP A 253 -29.23 -43.19 4.25
CA ASP A 253 -28.75 -44.34 3.45
C ASP A 253 -28.20 -45.51 4.31
N GLY A 254 -28.24 -45.41 5.65
CA GLY A 254 -27.86 -46.48 6.58
C GLY A 254 -26.37 -46.83 6.65
N ARG A 255 -25.54 -46.31 5.74
CA ARG A 255 -24.09 -46.60 5.63
C ARG A 255 -23.24 -46.05 6.77
N ILE A 256 -23.81 -45.29 7.70
CA ILE A 256 -23.07 -44.62 8.78
C ILE A 256 -22.64 -45.57 9.88
N ARG A 257 -23.40 -46.64 10.17
CA ARG A 257 -23.04 -47.61 11.23
C ARG A 257 -21.78 -48.45 10.92
N SER A 258 -21.30 -48.49 9.68
CA SER A 258 -20.13 -49.29 9.30
C SER A 258 -18.86 -48.47 9.06
N SER A 259 -18.89 -47.14 9.09
CA SER A 259 -17.80 -46.35 8.52
C SER A 259 -16.97 -45.57 9.56
N ARG A 260 -15.72 -46.01 9.76
CA ARG A 260 -14.58 -45.16 10.16
C ARG A 260 -14.33 -43.97 9.20
N ARG A 261 -15.22 -43.70 8.24
CA ARG A 261 -15.14 -42.67 7.18
C ARG A 261 -16.10 -41.49 7.39
N ALA A 262 -16.83 -41.46 8.51
CA ALA A 262 -17.73 -40.35 8.88
C ALA A 262 -17.06 -39.27 9.75
N ALA A 263 -15.82 -39.49 10.22
CA ALA A 263 -15.07 -38.50 11.00
C ALA A 263 -14.78 -37.26 10.13
N LEU A 264 -14.99 -36.06 10.68
CA LEU A 264 -14.82 -34.76 9.99
C LEU A 264 -13.38 -34.53 9.50
N LEU A 265 -12.40 -35.23 10.08
CA LEU A 265 -11.01 -35.26 9.63
C LEU A 265 -10.55 -36.72 9.43
N PRO A 266 -9.65 -37.00 8.47
CA PRO A 266 -9.11 -38.34 8.27
C PRO A 266 -8.30 -38.82 9.50
N PRO A 267 -8.23 -40.13 9.76
CA PRO A 267 -7.46 -40.66 10.89
C PRO A 267 -5.98 -40.31 10.76
N GLY A 268 -5.40 -39.73 11.82
CA GLY A 268 -4.00 -39.28 11.84
C GLY A 268 -3.77 -37.93 11.14
N PHE A 269 -4.79 -37.09 10.98
CA PHE A 269 -4.66 -35.73 10.45
C PHE A 269 -3.57 -34.93 11.20
N PHE A 270 -3.63 -34.92 12.54
CA PHE A 270 -2.66 -34.23 13.41
C PHE A 270 -1.38 -35.03 13.71
N LYS A 271 -1.16 -36.19 13.07
CA LYS A 271 0.07 -36.97 13.32
C LYS A 271 1.25 -36.25 12.64
N PRO A 272 2.24 -35.71 13.37
CA PRO A 272 3.32 -34.93 12.77
C PRO A 272 4.19 -35.80 11.85
N ARG A 273 4.61 -35.24 10.71
CA ARG A 273 5.62 -35.83 9.81
C ARG A 273 6.87 -34.94 9.79
N PRO A 274 8.06 -35.48 9.45
CA PRO A 274 9.27 -34.67 9.32
C PRO A 274 9.13 -33.50 8.35
N LEU A 275 8.41 -33.68 7.25
CA LEU A 275 8.14 -32.61 6.29
C LEU A 275 7.25 -31.50 6.88
N ASP A 276 6.33 -31.84 7.79
CA ASP A 276 5.50 -30.84 8.47
C ASP A 276 6.37 -29.97 9.40
N ALA A 277 7.37 -30.56 10.05
CA ALA A 277 8.34 -29.82 10.86
C ALA A 277 9.23 -28.89 10.01
N VAL A 278 9.63 -29.33 8.81
CA VAL A 278 10.40 -28.48 7.88
C VAL A 278 9.56 -27.30 7.39
N VAL A 279 8.35 -27.56 6.87
CA VAL A 279 7.47 -26.48 6.37
C VAL A 279 7.07 -25.54 7.50
N GLY A 280 6.64 -26.07 8.64
CA GLY A 280 6.29 -25.26 9.81
C GLY A 280 7.48 -24.46 10.34
N GLY A 281 8.69 -25.05 10.38
CA GLY A 281 9.91 -24.37 10.79
C GLY A 281 10.28 -23.22 9.85
N VAL A 282 10.21 -23.44 8.53
CA VAL A 282 10.46 -22.36 7.55
C VAL A 282 9.43 -21.25 7.66
N LEU A 283 8.14 -21.57 7.78
CA LEU A 283 7.09 -20.57 7.99
C LEU A 283 7.32 -19.76 9.27
N LEU A 284 7.72 -20.41 10.37
CA LEU A 284 8.02 -19.73 11.63
C LEU A 284 9.25 -18.83 11.52
N ILE A 285 10.33 -19.30 10.88
CA ILE A 285 11.51 -18.45 10.66
C ILE A 285 11.12 -17.24 9.82
N TRP A 286 10.44 -17.47 8.69
CA TRP A 286 9.99 -16.40 7.79
C TRP A 286 8.99 -15.43 8.43
N TYR A 287 8.19 -15.88 9.37
CA TYR A 287 7.28 -15.01 10.10
C TYR A 287 8.03 -13.94 10.92
N PHE A 288 9.20 -14.27 11.46
CA PHE A 288 10.02 -13.32 12.23
C PHE A 288 10.92 -12.44 11.36
N ILE A 289 11.64 -13.03 10.38
CA ILE A 289 12.64 -12.30 9.58
C ILE A 289 12.18 -11.93 8.18
N GLY A 290 11.06 -12.50 7.71
CA GLY A 290 10.55 -12.32 6.36
C GLY A 290 9.93 -10.95 6.15
N ALA A 291 10.02 -10.46 4.91
CA ALA A 291 9.51 -9.15 4.53
C ALA A 291 7.98 -9.04 4.71
N ASN A 292 7.54 -7.82 5.00
CA ASN A 292 6.15 -7.42 5.04
C ASN A 292 5.58 -7.24 3.62
N THR A 293 4.25 -7.11 3.51
CA THR A 293 3.61 -6.75 2.25
C THR A 293 3.28 -5.26 2.19
N ALA A 294 3.07 -4.72 0.99
CA ALA A 294 2.87 -3.28 0.77
C ALA A 294 1.73 -2.68 1.61
N ASP A 295 0.57 -3.35 1.65
CA ASP A 295 -0.64 -2.81 2.29
C ASP A 295 -0.73 -3.12 3.79
N ASP A 296 0.36 -3.57 4.42
CA ASP A 296 0.34 -3.98 5.83
C ASP A 296 -0.01 -2.79 6.74
N GLY A 297 0.55 -1.62 6.44
CA GLY A 297 0.26 -0.37 7.13
C GLY A 297 -1.14 0.15 6.82
N TYR A 298 -1.54 0.10 5.54
CA TYR A 298 -2.88 0.49 5.07
C TYR A 298 -3.99 -0.18 5.89
N LEU A 299 -3.96 -1.51 6.00
CA LEU A 299 -4.97 -2.29 6.72
C LEU A 299 -4.87 -2.15 8.25
N ARG A 300 -3.65 -1.97 8.80
CA ARG A 300 -3.49 -1.70 10.24
C ARG A 300 -4.20 -0.40 10.62
N THR A 301 -3.92 0.69 9.91
CA THR A 301 -4.46 2.01 10.25
C THR A 301 -5.99 2.02 10.15
N MET A 302 -6.56 1.42 9.09
CA MET A 302 -8.01 1.29 8.96
C MET A 302 -8.63 0.47 10.10
N ALA A 303 -8.02 -0.67 10.44
CA ALA A 303 -8.47 -1.50 11.55
C ALA A 303 -8.41 -0.76 12.89
N GLN A 304 -7.40 0.08 13.11
CA GLN A 304 -7.26 0.91 14.31
C GLN A 304 -8.30 2.03 14.34
N ALA A 305 -8.41 2.83 13.26
CA ALA A 305 -9.36 3.93 13.15
C ALA A 305 -10.83 3.48 13.27
N SER A 306 -11.13 2.24 12.86
CA SER A 306 -12.48 1.65 12.98
C SER A 306 -13.03 1.61 14.42
N LYS A 307 -12.14 1.64 15.42
CA LYS A 307 -12.50 1.67 16.84
C LYS A 307 -13.25 2.95 17.22
N HIS A 308 -12.85 4.09 16.66
CA HIS A 308 -13.40 5.41 16.97
C HIS A 308 -14.44 5.85 15.94
N SER A 309 -14.24 5.54 14.66
CA SER A 309 -15.19 5.89 13.60
C SER A 309 -16.50 5.10 13.67
N GLY A 310 -16.48 3.91 14.27
CA GLY A 310 -17.64 3.03 14.41
C GLY A 310 -17.96 2.19 13.16
N TYR A 311 -17.15 2.30 12.10
CA TYR A 311 -17.26 1.49 10.88
C TYR A 311 -15.88 1.31 10.22
N MET A 312 -15.74 0.33 9.32
CA MET A 312 -14.50 0.12 8.57
C MET A 312 -14.35 1.15 7.44
N ALA A 313 -13.88 2.35 7.79
CA ALA A 313 -13.66 3.44 6.85
C ALA A 313 -12.40 3.23 6.01
N ASN A 314 -12.44 3.60 4.74
CA ASN A 314 -11.22 3.79 4.00
C ASN A 314 -10.54 5.08 4.46
N TYR A 315 -9.47 4.93 5.23
CA TYR A 315 -8.78 6.04 5.88
C TYR A 315 -7.97 6.91 4.92
N TYR A 316 -7.39 6.28 3.90
CA TYR A 316 -6.38 6.90 3.04
C TYR A 316 -6.94 7.43 1.72
N ARG A 317 -8.12 7.00 1.28
CA ARG A 317 -8.69 7.35 -0.03
C ARG A 317 -10.22 7.29 0.01
N TRP A 318 -10.84 7.85 -1.03
CA TRP A 318 -12.27 7.74 -1.32
C TRP A 318 -13.16 8.41 -0.28
N PHE A 319 -12.75 9.55 0.30
CA PHE A 319 -13.62 10.40 1.12
C PHE A 319 -14.21 9.67 2.34
N GLY A 320 -13.44 8.74 2.94
CA GLY A 320 -13.87 8.01 4.14
C GLY A 320 -14.95 6.95 3.92
N VAL A 321 -15.29 6.57 2.69
CA VAL A 321 -16.38 5.58 2.46
C VAL A 321 -16.09 4.21 3.10
N SER A 322 -17.13 3.51 3.53
CA SER A 322 -17.02 2.17 4.14
C SER A 322 -16.49 1.11 3.17
N GLU A 323 -15.59 0.22 3.62
CA GLU A 323 -15.10 -0.98 2.86
C GLU A 323 -16.16 -2.04 2.59
N SER A 324 -17.30 -1.96 3.28
CA SER A 324 -18.44 -2.82 2.97
C SER A 324 -18.85 -2.64 1.49
N PRO A 325 -19.10 -3.75 0.77
CA PRO A 325 -19.48 -5.04 1.31
C PRO A 325 -18.32 -6.05 1.39
N PHE A 326 -17.08 -5.62 1.14
CA PHE A 326 -15.89 -6.48 1.20
C PHE A 326 -15.18 -6.32 2.55
N GLY A 327 -14.25 -7.22 2.86
CA GLY A 327 -13.45 -7.18 4.08
C GLY A 327 -13.95 -8.13 5.16
N PHE A 328 -15.26 -8.40 5.25
CA PHE A 328 -15.77 -9.39 6.22
C PHE A 328 -15.35 -10.82 5.83
N PRO A 329 -14.90 -11.67 6.78
CA PRO A 329 -14.74 -11.42 8.22
C PRO A 329 -13.33 -10.92 8.61
N PHE A 330 -12.45 -10.72 7.64
CA PHE A 330 -11.02 -10.59 7.89
C PHE A 330 -10.61 -9.21 8.40
N TYR A 331 -11.12 -8.12 7.81
CA TYR A 331 -10.82 -6.75 8.28
C TYR A 331 -11.43 -6.52 9.67
N ASP A 332 -12.62 -7.05 9.93
CA ASP A 332 -13.22 -7.01 11.27
C ASP A 332 -12.40 -7.80 12.30
N LEU A 333 -11.82 -8.94 11.88
CA LEU A 333 -10.89 -9.68 12.73
C LEU A 333 -9.66 -8.84 13.04
N LEU A 334 -9.09 -8.12 12.08
CA LEU A 334 -7.99 -7.19 12.32
C LEU A 334 -8.41 -6.07 13.29
N GLY A 335 -9.60 -5.49 13.13
CA GLY A 335 -10.14 -4.48 14.05
C GLY A 335 -10.41 -5.00 15.46
N VAL A 336 -10.65 -6.30 15.63
CA VAL A 336 -10.66 -6.94 16.96
C VAL A 336 -9.25 -7.14 17.49
N ILE A 337 -8.29 -7.45 16.62
CA ILE A 337 -6.88 -7.66 17.00
C ILE A 337 -6.22 -6.39 17.52
N THR A 338 -6.45 -5.26 16.84
CA THR A 338 -5.92 -3.95 17.25
C THR A 338 -6.33 -3.55 18.67
N ARG A 339 -7.48 -4.05 19.17
CA ARG A 339 -7.92 -3.78 20.56
C ARG A 339 -6.99 -4.34 21.64
N PHE A 340 -6.15 -5.32 21.31
CA PHE A 340 -5.22 -5.90 22.27
C PHE A 340 -3.75 -5.78 21.88
N SER A 341 -3.39 -5.85 20.59
CA SER A 341 -2.02 -5.56 20.16
C SER A 341 -1.97 -5.20 18.68
N GLU A 342 -1.25 -4.13 18.40
CA GLU A 342 -1.03 -3.62 17.04
C GLU A 342 0.35 -3.99 16.49
N THR A 343 1.10 -4.83 17.22
CA THR A 343 2.43 -5.26 16.81
C THR A 343 2.40 -6.11 15.56
N SER A 344 3.46 -6.00 14.75
CA SER A 344 3.64 -6.76 13.52
C SER A 344 3.46 -8.28 13.70
N ILE A 345 3.93 -8.85 14.81
CA ILE A 345 3.77 -10.26 15.14
C ILE A 345 2.28 -10.60 15.28
N VAL A 346 1.55 -9.87 16.11
CA VAL A 346 0.17 -10.25 16.42
C VAL A 346 -0.74 -10.05 15.21
N MET A 347 -0.59 -8.92 14.51
CA MET A 347 -1.40 -8.59 13.33
C MET A 347 -1.27 -9.63 12.20
N ARG A 348 -0.10 -10.27 12.05
CA ARG A 348 0.17 -11.29 11.02
C ARG A 348 -0.16 -12.72 11.45
N LEU A 349 -0.55 -12.94 12.70
CA LEU A 349 -0.87 -14.28 13.22
C LEU A 349 -1.98 -15.00 12.42
N PRO A 350 -3.07 -14.34 11.98
CA PRO A 350 -4.07 -14.97 11.12
C PRO A 350 -3.49 -15.54 9.81
N SER A 351 -2.54 -14.83 9.20
CA SER A 351 -1.84 -15.28 7.99
C SER A 351 -1.01 -16.53 8.27
N LEU A 352 -0.23 -16.56 9.36
CA LEU A 352 0.53 -17.76 9.75
C LEU A 352 -0.38 -18.98 9.96
N ILE A 353 -1.51 -18.79 10.66
CA ILE A 353 -2.50 -19.85 10.90
C ILE A 353 -3.08 -20.35 9.58
N ALA A 354 -3.45 -19.43 8.67
CA ALA A 354 -3.96 -19.78 7.34
C ALA A 354 -2.95 -20.63 6.55
N GLY A 355 -1.65 -20.28 6.62
CA GLY A 355 -0.57 -21.04 5.98
C GLY A 355 -0.44 -22.47 6.51
N ILE A 356 -0.48 -22.62 7.84
CA ILE A 356 -0.45 -23.95 8.49
C ILE A 356 -1.67 -24.78 8.07
N VAL A 357 -2.87 -24.19 8.05
CA VAL A 357 -4.10 -24.87 7.62
C VAL A 357 -3.99 -25.30 6.16
N VAL A 358 -3.57 -24.41 5.27
CA VAL A 358 -3.36 -24.71 3.84
C VAL A 358 -2.38 -25.87 3.66
N TRP A 359 -1.24 -25.87 4.37
CA TRP A 359 -0.26 -26.96 4.30
C TRP A 359 -0.83 -28.30 4.78
N LEU A 360 -1.53 -28.31 5.91
CA LEU A 360 -2.16 -29.53 6.45
C LEU A 360 -3.20 -30.09 5.48
N VAL A 361 -4.01 -29.23 4.86
CA VAL A 361 -5.01 -29.62 3.86
C VAL A 361 -4.34 -30.17 2.60
N LEU A 362 -3.27 -29.53 2.11
CA LEU A 362 -2.49 -30.00 0.96
C LEU A 362 -1.90 -31.39 1.18
N SER A 363 -1.22 -31.57 2.32
CA SER A 363 -0.46 -32.80 2.63
C SER A 363 -1.34 -33.98 3.06
N ARG A 364 -2.54 -33.73 3.63
CA ARG A 364 -3.41 -34.76 4.19
C ARG A 364 -4.66 -35.05 3.38
N GLU A 365 -5.21 -34.08 2.65
CA GLU A 365 -6.46 -34.27 1.90
C GLU A 365 -6.23 -34.26 0.40
N ILE A 366 -5.53 -33.25 -0.13
CA ILE A 366 -5.41 -33.05 -1.58
C ILE A 366 -4.46 -34.06 -2.22
N LEU A 367 -3.22 -34.18 -1.72
CA LEU A 367 -2.24 -35.05 -2.35
C LEU A 367 -2.67 -36.55 -2.35
N PRO A 368 -3.26 -37.10 -1.25
CA PRO A 368 -3.83 -38.44 -1.28
C PRO A 368 -5.04 -38.57 -2.25
N ARG A 369 -5.85 -37.53 -2.39
CA ARG A 369 -7.00 -37.50 -3.30
C ARG A 369 -6.58 -37.54 -4.78
N LEU A 370 -5.44 -36.95 -5.11
CA LEU A 370 -4.85 -37.00 -6.44
C LEU A 370 -4.34 -38.39 -6.83
N GLY A 371 -4.18 -39.32 -5.88
CA GLY A 371 -3.93 -40.74 -6.15
C GLY A 371 -2.85 -41.36 -5.26
N THR A 372 -3.01 -42.65 -4.94
CA THR A 372 -2.11 -43.38 -4.03
C THR A 372 -0.67 -43.45 -4.54
N ARG A 373 -0.47 -43.61 -5.85
CA ARG A 373 0.87 -43.69 -6.46
C ARG A 373 1.62 -42.36 -6.43
N ILE A 374 0.92 -41.23 -6.51
CA ILE A 374 1.52 -39.89 -6.38
C ILE A 374 1.88 -39.63 -4.92
N ASN A 375 0.97 -39.96 -4.00
CA ASN A 375 1.19 -39.79 -2.57
C ASN A 375 2.39 -40.60 -2.03
N GLN A 376 2.82 -41.67 -2.71
CA GLN A 376 4.01 -42.44 -2.35
C GLN A 376 5.33 -41.84 -2.86
N ARG A 377 5.29 -40.87 -3.77
CA ARG A 377 6.50 -40.28 -4.37
C ARG A 377 7.04 -39.12 -3.54
N LYS A 378 8.26 -39.27 -3.02
CA LYS A 378 8.96 -38.19 -2.28
C LYS A 378 9.08 -36.90 -3.09
N VAL A 379 9.35 -36.99 -4.39
CA VAL A 379 9.45 -35.83 -5.29
C VAL A 379 8.18 -34.98 -5.27
N ALA A 380 7.00 -35.61 -5.30
CA ALA A 380 5.73 -34.87 -5.29
C ALA A 380 5.54 -34.09 -3.99
N HIS A 381 5.90 -34.69 -2.84
CA HIS A 381 5.84 -34.02 -1.53
C HIS A 381 6.83 -32.86 -1.43
N ILE A 382 8.08 -33.05 -1.86
CA ILE A 382 9.12 -32.00 -1.81
C ILE A 382 8.77 -30.85 -2.75
N THR A 383 8.31 -31.13 -3.98
CA THR A 383 7.87 -30.09 -4.91
C THR A 383 6.68 -29.32 -4.35
N MET A 384 5.67 -30.03 -3.81
CA MET A 384 4.51 -29.37 -3.20
C MET A 384 4.93 -28.46 -2.04
N ALA A 385 5.80 -28.94 -1.15
CA ALA A 385 6.31 -28.17 -0.01
C ALA A 385 7.09 -26.94 -0.47
N SER A 386 8.03 -27.11 -1.41
CA SER A 386 8.91 -26.03 -1.87
C SER A 386 8.12 -24.95 -2.63
N THR A 387 7.18 -25.34 -3.49
CA THR A 387 6.32 -24.39 -4.20
C THR A 387 5.33 -23.70 -3.27
N PHE A 388 4.77 -24.42 -2.30
CA PHE A 388 3.92 -23.81 -1.28
C PHE A 388 4.69 -22.76 -0.48
N LEU A 389 5.87 -23.12 0.04
CA LEU A 389 6.73 -22.19 0.79
C LEU A 389 7.11 -20.97 -0.05
N LEU A 390 7.52 -21.18 -1.31
CA LEU A 390 7.87 -20.08 -2.21
C LEU A 390 6.72 -19.10 -2.41
N LEU A 391 5.54 -19.58 -2.83
CA LEU A 391 4.36 -18.72 -3.04
C LEU A 391 3.91 -18.05 -1.74
N TRP A 392 4.02 -18.76 -0.61
CA TRP A 392 3.63 -18.23 0.69
C TRP A 392 4.57 -17.13 1.17
N MET A 393 5.88 -17.36 1.11
CA MET A 393 6.90 -16.42 1.58
C MET A 393 6.87 -15.11 0.80
N VAL A 394 6.64 -15.19 -0.50
CA VAL A 394 6.70 -14.03 -1.40
C VAL A 394 5.43 -13.16 -1.33
N TYR A 395 4.26 -13.76 -1.14
CA TYR A 395 2.97 -13.03 -1.23
C TYR A 395 2.16 -12.99 0.07
N ASN A 396 2.23 -14.02 0.91
CA ASN A 396 1.24 -14.29 1.97
C ASN A 396 1.81 -14.12 3.39
N ASN A 397 2.78 -13.23 3.58
CA ASN A 397 3.38 -12.97 4.90
C ASN A 397 2.71 -11.80 5.65
N GLY A 398 2.01 -10.91 4.95
CA GLY A 398 1.46 -9.67 5.51
C GLY A 398 0.05 -9.77 6.09
N THR A 399 -0.63 -8.63 6.22
CA THR A 399 -2.02 -8.51 6.70
C THR A 399 -3.03 -8.39 5.56
N ARG A 400 -2.62 -8.49 4.30
CA ARG A 400 -3.54 -8.55 3.15
C ARG A 400 -4.45 -9.80 3.20
N PRO A 401 -5.63 -9.81 2.54
CA PRO A 401 -6.61 -10.90 2.65
C PRO A 401 -6.28 -12.17 1.84
N GLU A 402 -5.32 -12.15 0.91
CA GLU A 402 -4.98 -13.29 0.04
C GLU A 402 -4.66 -14.60 0.80
N PRO A 403 -3.96 -14.62 1.97
CA PRO A 403 -3.74 -15.83 2.76
C PRO A 403 -5.04 -16.52 3.19
N VAL A 404 -6.03 -15.72 3.61
CA VAL A 404 -7.33 -16.22 4.07
C VAL A 404 -8.20 -16.62 2.88
N ILE A 405 -8.14 -15.88 1.77
CA ILE A 405 -8.81 -16.24 0.51
C ILE A 405 -8.26 -17.58 -0.03
N ALA A 406 -6.94 -17.77 -0.02
CA ALA A 406 -6.30 -19.02 -0.42
C ALA A 406 -6.76 -20.19 0.47
N MET A 407 -6.83 -19.98 1.79
CA MET A 407 -7.33 -20.97 2.75
C MET A 407 -8.79 -21.33 2.49
N PHE A 408 -9.71 -20.36 2.45
CA PHE A 408 -11.13 -20.61 2.27
C PHE A 408 -11.45 -21.23 0.90
N SER A 409 -10.79 -20.77 -0.15
CA SER A 409 -10.95 -21.35 -1.50
C SER A 409 -10.49 -22.81 -1.55
N LEU A 410 -9.39 -23.14 -0.86
CA LEU A 410 -8.90 -24.51 -0.77
C LEU A 410 -9.85 -25.39 0.04
N LEU A 411 -10.35 -24.89 1.17
CA LEU A 411 -11.33 -25.58 2.01
C LEU A 411 -12.65 -25.79 1.28
N ALA A 412 -13.10 -24.83 0.47
CA ALA A 412 -14.28 -24.96 -0.39
C ALA A 412 -14.08 -26.09 -1.41
N TRP A 413 -12.96 -26.10 -2.13
CA TRP A 413 -12.65 -27.16 -3.10
C TRP A 413 -12.60 -28.55 -2.44
N VAL A 414 -11.90 -28.66 -1.31
CA VAL A 414 -11.78 -29.91 -0.56
C VAL A 414 -13.13 -30.41 -0.06
N SER A 415 -13.98 -29.50 0.40
CA SER A 415 -15.35 -29.81 0.83
C SER A 415 -16.20 -30.33 -0.34
N PHE A 416 -16.07 -29.76 -1.54
CA PHE A 416 -16.72 -30.28 -2.75
C PHE A 416 -16.15 -31.65 -3.17
N GLU A 417 -14.84 -31.85 -3.16
CA GLU A 417 -14.23 -33.15 -3.47
C GLU A 417 -14.66 -34.23 -2.49
N ARG A 418 -14.82 -33.87 -1.22
CA ARG A 418 -15.32 -34.76 -0.18
C ARG A 418 -16.79 -35.10 -0.38
N ALA A 419 -17.62 -34.14 -0.76
CA ALA A 419 -19.00 -34.40 -1.17
C ALA A 419 -19.06 -35.40 -2.34
N ILE A 420 -18.20 -35.22 -3.35
CA ILE A 420 -18.09 -36.13 -4.51
C ILE A 420 -17.65 -37.53 -4.08
N ALA A 421 -16.64 -37.64 -3.21
CA ALA A 421 -16.10 -38.92 -2.76
C ALA A 421 -17.05 -39.69 -1.85
N SER A 422 -17.82 -38.98 -1.01
CA SER A 422 -18.74 -39.58 -0.03
C SER A 422 -20.18 -39.71 -0.55
N HIS A 423 -20.49 -39.11 -1.70
CA HIS A 423 -21.86 -38.96 -2.22
C HIS A 423 -22.82 -38.28 -1.24
N ARG A 424 -22.36 -37.26 -0.51
CA ARG A 424 -23.11 -36.50 0.50
C ARG A 424 -23.17 -35.03 0.13
N LEU A 425 -24.26 -34.34 0.46
CA LEU A 425 -24.45 -32.93 0.12
C LEU A 425 -24.06 -31.98 1.25
N PHE A 426 -24.07 -32.42 2.51
CA PHE A 426 -23.68 -31.59 3.66
C PHE A 426 -22.27 -30.97 3.53
N PRO A 427 -21.21 -31.72 3.14
CA PRO A 427 -19.90 -31.11 2.92
C PRO A 427 -19.93 -30.05 1.82
N ALA A 428 -20.75 -30.22 0.78
CA ALA A 428 -20.86 -29.22 -0.27
C ALA A 428 -21.57 -27.94 0.21
N ALA A 429 -22.57 -28.04 1.11
CA ALA A 429 -23.18 -26.86 1.71
C ALA A 429 -22.18 -26.05 2.57
N ILE A 430 -21.33 -26.73 3.33
CA ILE A 430 -20.20 -26.10 4.04
C ILE A 430 -19.19 -25.49 3.06
N GLY A 431 -18.90 -26.19 1.96
CA GLY A 431 -18.04 -25.68 0.88
C GLY A 431 -18.58 -24.40 0.25
N THR A 432 -19.90 -24.28 0.07
CA THR A 432 -20.55 -23.04 -0.40
C THR A 432 -20.32 -21.89 0.58
N MET A 433 -20.41 -22.15 1.89
CA MET A 433 -20.16 -21.13 2.92
C MET A 433 -18.68 -20.66 2.91
N PHE A 434 -17.73 -21.59 2.75
CA PHE A 434 -16.32 -21.19 2.57
C PHE A 434 -16.10 -20.40 1.28
N ALA A 435 -16.81 -20.73 0.20
CA ALA A 435 -16.70 -19.98 -1.05
C ALA A 435 -17.23 -18.54 -0.92
N THR A 436 -18.32 -18.33 -0.19
CA THR A 436 -18.85 -16.97 0.05
C THR A 436 -18.00 -16.18 1.04
N LEU A 437 -17.41 -16.83 2.05
CA LEU A 437 -16.41 -16.21 2.92
C LEU A 437 -15.15 -15.78 2.16
N ALA A 438 -14.68 -16.60 1.21
CA ALA A 438 -13.56 -16.22 0.34
C ALA A 438 -13.91 -14.99 -0.52
N LEU A 439 -15.11 -14.97 -1.12
CA LEU A 439 -15.59 -13.86 -1.96
C LEU A 439 -15.76 -12.55 -1.18
N SER A 440 -16.25 -12.63 0.05
CA SER A 440 -16.44 -11.47 0.93
C SER A 440 -15.12 -10.90 1.45
N ALA A 441 -14.10 -11.75 1.68
CA ALA A 441 -12.79 -11.30 2.13
C ALA A 441 -12.06 -10.42 1.08
N GLY A 442 -12.35 -10.60 -0.21
CA GLY A 442 -11.88 -9.70 -1.27
C GLY A 442 -12.24 -10.16 -2.69
N PRO A 443 -12.11 -9.28 -3.71
CA PRO A 443 -12.55 -9.56 -5.08
C PRO A 443 -11.89 -10.80 -5.72
N THR A 444 -10.65 -11.12 -5.35
CA THR A 444 -9.93 -12.32 -5.83
C THR A 444 -10.55 -13.62 -5.33
N GLY A 445 -11.44 -13.55 -4.33
CA GLY A 445 -12.24 -14.67 -3.82
C GLY A 445 -13.20 -15.29 -4.84
N LEU A 446 -13.43 -14.62 -5.99
CA LEU A 446 -14.13 -15.22 -7.14
C LEU A 446 -13.52 -16.56 -7.59
N MET A 447 -12.25 -16.82 -7.26
CA MET A 447 -11.62 -18.14 -7.43
C MET A 447 -12.45 -19.29 -6.83
N ALA A 448 -13.05 -19.12 -5.65
CA ALA A 448 -13.82 -20.17 -5.01
C ALA A 448 -15.09 -20.53 -5.80
N VAL A 449 -15.61 -19.58 -6.59
CA VAL A 449 -16.75 -19.80 -7.51
C VAL A 449 -16.34 -20.77 -8.63
N ALA A 450 -15.09 -20.72 -9.12
CA ALA A 450 -14.58 -21.70 -10.09
C ALA A 450 -14.65 -23.13 -9.53
N ALA A 451 -14.29 -23.33 -8.25
CA ALA A 451 -14.36 -24.62 -7.59
C ALA A 451 -15.80 -25.16 -7.49
N LEU A 452 -16.77 -24.28 -7.24
CA LEU A 452 -18.19 -24.61 -7.21
C LEU A 452 -18.69 -25.01 -8.61
N LEU A 453 -18.44 -24.19 -9.64
CA LEU A 453 -18.91 -24.41 -11.01
C LEU A 453 -18.37 -25.72 -11.61
N VAL A 454 -17.07 -25.99 -11.41
CA VAL A 454 -16.44 -27.23 -11.87
C VAL A 454 -17.01 -28.47 -11.16
N SER A 455 -17.46 -28.33 -9.91
CA SER A 455 -18.02 -29.40 -9.11
C SER A 455 -19.53 -29.59 -9.30
N LEU A 456 -20.22 -28.62 -9.90
CA LEU A 456 -21.68 -28.55 -10.00
C LEU A 456 -22.31 -29.77 -10.68
N SER A 457 -21.74 -30.23 -11.79
CA SER A 457 -22.24 -31.42 -12.50
C SER A 457 -22.20 -32.68 -11.61
N ALA A 458 -21.17 -32.81 -10.77
CA ALA A 458 -21.08 -33.92 -9.83
C ALA A 458 -22.09 -33.78 -8.69
N MET A 459 -22.35 -32.57 -8.21
CA MET A 459 -23.36 -32.29 -7.19
C MET A 459 -24.78 -32.63 -7.68
N ILE A 460 -25.13 -32.24 -8.91
CA ILE A 460 -26.44 -32.57 -9.52
C ILE A 460 -26.63 -34.09 -9.59
N ARG A 461 -25.60 -34.85 -9.95
CA ARG A 461 -25.66 -36.32 -9.98
C ARG A 461 -25.88 -36.92 -8.58
N ILE A 462 -25.30 -36.34 -7.53
CA ILE A 462 -25.51 -36.80 -6.14
C ILE A 462 -26.94 -36.53 -5.72
N LEU A 463 -27.44 -35.32 -5.98
CA LEU A 463 -28.81 -34.91 -5.69
C LEU A 463 -29.83 -35.85 -6.34
N ILE A 464 -29.67 -36.16 -7.63
CA ILE A 464 -30.57 -37.09 -8.35
C ILE A 464 -30.51 -38.50 -7.76
N LYS A 465 -29.31 -39.00 -7.43
CA LYS A 465 -29.14 -40.34 -6.83
C LYS A 465 -29.78 -40.47 -5.45
N ARG A 466 -30.00 -39.36 -4.74
CA ARG A 466 -30.57 -39.34 -3.38
C ARG A 466 -32.10 -39.24 -3.35
N LEU A 467 -32.75 -38.92 -4.46
CA LEU A 467 -34.21 -38.79 -4.53
C LEU A 467 -34.99 -40.02 -4.01
N PRO A 468 -34.56 -41.28 -4.26
CA PRO A 468 -35.25 -42.46 -3.72
C PRO A 468 -35.25 -42.53 -2.19
N ALA A 469 -34.17 -42.08 -1.52
CA ALA A 469 -34.06 -42.08 -0.06
C ALA A 469 -35.08 -41.12 0.60
N LEU A 470 -35.48 -40.08 -0.13
CA LEU A 470 -36.49 -39.09 0.27
C LEU A 470 -37.92 -39.48 -0.14
N GLY A 471 -38.13 -40.68 -0.69
CA GLY A 471 -39.45 -41.15 -1.09
C GLY A 471 -39.93 -40.65 -2.47
N ALA A 472 -39.00 -40.18 -3.32
CA ALA A 472 -39.26 -39.78 -4.70
C ALA A 472 -38.43 -40.61 -5.71
N PRO A 473 -38.71 -41.92 -5.87
CA PRO A 473 -38.02 -42.76 -6.85
C PRO A 473 -38.33 -42.36 -8.30
N ALA A 474 -37.59 -42.92 -9.26
CA ALA A 474 -37.84 -42.71 -10.69
C ALA A 474 -39.30 -43.07 -11.06
N GLY A 475 -40.05 -42.10 -11.61
CA GLY A 475 -41.49 -42.23 -11.89
C GLY A 475 -42.43 -41.63 -10.84
N ALA A 476 -41.91 -41.02 -9.76
CA ALA A 476 -42.73 -40.32 -8.77
C ALA A 476 -43.47 -39.09 -9.37
N PRO A 477 -44.66 -38.73 -8.84
CA PRO A 477 -45.40 -37.55 -9.30
C PRO A 477 -44.57 -36.27 -9.12
N ARG A 478 -44.69 -35.34 -10.08
CA ARG A 478 -43.89 -34.10 -10.15
C ARG A 478 -43.82 -33.34 -8.82
N GLY A 479 -44.92 -33.27 -8.06
CA GLY A 479 -44.95 -32.62 -6.75
C GLY A 479 -44.01 -33.24 -5.70
N LYS A 480 -43.94 -34.58 -5.61
CA LYS A 480 -43.02 -35.25 -4.67
C LYS A 480 -41.56 -35.08 -5.07
N LEU A 481 -41.28 -35.06 -6.38
CA LEU A 481 -39.96 -34.80 -6.92
C LEU A 481 -39.48 -33.39 -6.55
N ILE A 482 -40.32 -32.37 -6.75
CA ILE A 482 -40.00 -30.98 -6.42
C ILE A 482 -39.70 -30.82 -4.93
N VAL A 483 -40.53 -31.39 -4.05
CA VAL A 483 -40.31 -31.33 -2.59
C VAL A 483 -38.98 -31.99 -2.19
N ALA A 484 -38.65 -33.16 -2.75
CA ALA A 484 -37.40 -33.85 -2.44
C ALA A 484 -36.15 -33.11 -2.98
N ILE A 485 -36.27 -32.41 -4.11
CA ILE A 485 -35.21 -31.54 -4.65
C ILE A 485 -35.05 -30.29 -3.76
N MET A 486 -36.15 -29.62 -3.44
CA MET A 486 -36.13 -28.41 -2.60
C MET A 486 -35.58 -28.68 -1.20
N ALA A 487 -35.88 -29.83 -0.60
CA ALA A 487 -35.32 -30.23 0.69
C ALA A 487 -33.80 -30.42 0.67
N GLN A 488 -33.18 -30.54 -0.52
CA GLN A 488 -31.73 -30.63 -0.67
C GLN A 488 -31.12 -29.28 -1.08
N ILE A 489 -31.85 -28.42 -1.80
CA ILE A 489 -31.36 -27.12 -2.28
C ILE A 489 -31.54 -26.01 -1.23
N ALA A 490 -32.64 -26.00 -0.46
CA ALA A 490 -32.95 -24.92 0.48
C ALA A 490 -31.81 -24.63 1.49
N PRO A 491 -31.11 -25.63 2.07
CA PRO A 491 -29.95 -25.35 2.92
C PRO A 491 -28.77 -24.69 2.20
N PHE A 492 -28.58 -24.92 0.90
CA PHE A 492 -27.54 -24.25 0.11
C PHE A 492 -27.89 -22.77 -0.11
N LEU A 493 -29.17 -22.44 -0.29
CA LEU A 493 -29.61 -21.07 -0.42
C LEU A 493 -29.31 -20.28 0.87
N ALA A 494 -29.70 -20.82 2.03
CA ALA A 494 -29.37 -20.22 3.32
C ALA A 494 -27.85 -20.12 3.54
N ALA A 495 -27.08 -21.18 3.25
CA ALA A 495 -25.63 -21.17 3.44
C ALA A 495 -24.91 -20.19 2.50
N GLY A 496 -25.41 -20.00 1.28
CA GLY A 496 -24.87 -19.03 0.33
C GLY A 496 -25.18 -17.58 0.70
N THR A 497 -26.39 -17.29 1.20
CA THR A 497 -26.78 -15.91 1.54
C THR A 497 -26.44 -15.50 2.97
N ALA A 498 -26.04 -16.42 3.84
CA ALA A 498 -25.64 -16.12 5.22
C ALA A 498 -24.55 -15.05 5.34
N ILE A 499 -23.71 -14.91 4.31
CA ILE A 499 -22.64 -13.91 4.27
C ILE A 499 -23.17 -12.47 4.33
N LEU A 500 -24.40 -12.22 3.85
CA LEU A 500 -25.05 -10.91 3.90
C LEU A 500 -25.26 -10.41 5.33
N ALA A 501 -25.36 -11.33 6.30
CA ALA A 501 -25.46 -10.99 7.71
C ALA A 501 -24.19 -10.30 8.24
N GLY A 502 -23.02 -10.65 7.69
CA GLY A 502 -21.75 -9.98 8.01
C GLY A 502 -21.56 -8.70 7.18
N MET A 503 -21.75 -8.79 5.86
CA MET A 503 -21.51 -7.68 4.92
C MET A 503 -22.39 -6.45 5.17
N PHE A 504 -23.61 -6.66 5.69
CA PHE A 504 -24.58 -5.61 5.98
C PHE A 504 -24.96 -5.60 7.46
N ALA A 505 -24.05 -6.01 8.35
CA ALA A 505 -24.32 -6.02 9.79
C ALA A 505 -24.63 -4.59 10.29
N ASP A 506 -23.74 -3.66 10.02
CA ASP A 506 -23.84 -2.23 10.27
C ASP A 506 -24.45 -1.51 9.06
N GLN A 507 -23.79 -1.58 7.90
CA GLN A 507 -24.11 -0.81 6.70
C GLN A 507 -25.45 -1.24 6.04
N THR A 508 -26.05 -0.30 5.31
CA THR A 508 -27.29 -0.47 4.55
C THR A 508 -27.02 -0.65 3.05
N PHE A 509 -28.02 -1.11 2.29
CA PHE A 509 -27.90 -1.18 0.84
C PHE A 509 -27.57 0.18 0.20
N ALA A 510 -28.22 1.26 0.64
CA ALA A 510 -27.97 2.60 0.13
C ALA A 510 -26.53 3.08 0.39
N SER A 511 -26.01 2.89 1.60
CA SER A 511 -24.63 3.25 1.96
C SER A 511 -23.58 2.47 1.12
N VAL A 512 -23.78 1.16 0.94
CA VAL A 512 -22.87 0.31 0.15
C VAL A 512 -22.90 0.68 -1.33
N MET A 513 -24.07 0.99 -1.88
CA MET A 513 -24.19 1.47 -3.27
C MET A 513 -23.46 2.79 -3.47
N GLU A 514 -23.55 3.70 -2.50
CA GLU A 514 -22.84 4.97 -2.55
C GLU A 514 -21.32 4.79 -2.44
N ALA A 515 -20.85 3.98 -1.50
CA ALA A 515 -19.43 3.65 -1.37
C ALA A 515 -18.87 3.01 -2.66
N THR A 516 -19.64 2.12 -3.29
CA THR A 516 -19.27 1.49 -4.57
C THR A 516 -19.23 2.51 -5.72
N ARG A 517 -20.17 3.46 -5.75
CA ARG A 517 -20.22 4.55 -6.74
C ARG A 517 -18.98 5.44 -6.66
N VAL A 518 -18.61 5.86 -5.45
CA VAL A 518 -17.43 6.69 -5.18
C VAL A 518 -16.14 5.97 -5.60
N ARG A 519 -15.94 4.71 -5.18
CA ARG A 519 -14.77 3.90 -5.58
C ARG A 519 -14.63 3.73 -7.09
N SER A 520 -15.75 3.45 -7.76
CA SER A 520 -15.76 3.22 -9.21
C SER A 520 -15.44 4.50 -9.99
N ALA A 521 -15.85 5.66 -9.47
CA ALA A 521 -15.65 6.94 -10.12
C ALA A 521 -14.24 7.51 -9.92
N ILE A 522 -13.63 7.31 -8.75
CA ILE A 522 -12.28 7.81 -8.43
C ILE A 522 -11.20 6.82 -8.86
N GLY A 523 -11.49 5.51 -8.81
CA GLY A 523 -10.53 4.46 -9.15
C GLY A 523 -9.39 4.28 -8.14
N PRO A 524 -8.43 3.40 -8.44
CA PRO A 524 -8.21 2.73 -9.72
C PRO A 524 -9.20 1.56 -9.93
N SER A 525 -9.88 1.56 -11.06
CA SER A 525 -10.82 0.50 -11.48
C SER A 525 -10.61 0.21 -12.96
N LEU A 526 -9.74 -0.77 -13.25
CA LEU A 526 -9.40 -1.11 -14.62
C LEU A 526 -10.44 -2.03 -15.25
N PRO A 527 -10.74 -1.83 -16.54
CA PRO A 527 -11.64 -2.70 -17.27
C PRO A 527 -11.07 -4.11 -17.43
N TRP A 528 -11.95 -5.05 -17.76
CA TRP A 528 -11.62 -6.47 -17.85
C TRP A 528 -10.58 -6.80 -18.95
N TYR A 529 -10.54 -6.02 -20.04
CA TYR A 529 -9.62 -6.23 -21.15
C TYR A 529 -8.18 -5.76 -20.86
N GLU A 530 -7.96 -5.04 -19.76
CA GLU A 530 -6.64 -4.60 -19.29
C GLU A 530 -5.97 -5.57 -18.32
N GLU A 531 -6.43 -6.83 -18.28
CA GLU A 531 -5.80 -7.87 -17.47
C GLU A 531 -4.31 -8.10 -17.81
N TYR A 532 -3.84 -7.69 -19.00
CA TYR A 532 -2.43 -7.78 -19.39
C TYR A 532 -1.52 -6.97 -18.46
N ILE A 533 -2.01 -5.87 -17.86
CA ILE A 533 -1.25 -4.99 -16.96
C ILE A 533 -0.68 -5.77 -15.78
N ARG A 534 -1.44 -6.75 -15.24
CA ARG A 534 -0.97 -7.62 -14.15
C ARG A 534 0.31 -8.36 -14.49
N TYR A 535 0.48 -8.73 -15.75
CA TYR A 535 1.62 -9.50 -16.23
C TYR A 535 2.76 -8.60 -16.69
N THR A 536 2.47 -7.41 -17.24
CA THR A 536 3.51 -6.43 -17.57
C THR A 536 4.18 -5.92 -16.30
N SER A 537 3.42 -5.54 -15.25
CA SER A 537 3.98 -5.12 -13.96
C SER A 537 4.80 -6.22 -13.28
N LEU A 538 4.49 -7.50 -13.52
CA LEU A 538 5.30 -8.61 -13.03
C LEU A 538 6.66 -8.71 -13.74
N LEU A 539 6.72 -8.32 -15.01
CA LEU A 539 7.94 -8.39 -15.85
C LEU A 539 8.74 -7.09 -15.86
N ASP A 540 8.21 -6.05 -15.21
CA ASP A 540 8.84 -4.73 -15.11
C ASP A 540 9.95 -4.69 -14.06
N SER A 541 11.01 -3.90 -14.27
CA SER A 541 12.21 -3.84 -13.44
C SER A 541 12.01 -3.08 -12.12
N THR A 542 11.04 -3.56 -11.33
CA THR A 542 10.64 -3.01 -10.04
C THR A 542 10.60 -4.13 -8.98
N VAL A 543 10.41 -3.77 -7.71
CA VAL A 543 10.24 -4.72 -6.60
C VAL A 543 8.98 -5.58 -6.78
N ASP A 544 7.94 -5.04 -7.41
CA ASP A 544 6.74 -5.81 -7.78
C ASP A 544 7.02 -6.87 -8.85
N GLY A 545 8.02 -6.62 -9.68
CA GLY A 545 8.63 -7.56 -10.62
C GLY A 545 9.95 -8.18 -10.13
N SER A 546 10.20 -8.26 -8.83
CA SER A 546 11.43 -8.88 -8.31
C SER A 546 11.61 -10.34 -8.75
N PHE A 547 12.86 -10.81 -8.72
CA PHE A 547 13.24 -12.18 -9.09
C PHE A 547 12.36 -13.24 -8.43
N THR A 548 12.11 -13.11 -7.12
CA THR A 548 11.36 -14.10 -6.33
C THR A 548 9.88 -14.16 -6.74
N ARG A 549 9.26 -13.00 -7.00
CA ARG A 549 7.88 -12.88 -7.51
C ARG A 549 7.73 -13.45 -8.91
N ARG A 550 8.60 -13.03 -9.83
CA ARG A 550 8.64 -13.54 -11.21
C ARG A 550 8.80 -15.04 -11.25
N PHE A 551 9.78 -15.57 -10.52
CA PHE A 551 10.05 -17.00 -10.50
C PHE A 551 8.86 -17.81 -9.98
N ALA A 552 8.21 -17.37 -8.90
CA ALA A 552 7.07 -18.09 -8.34
C ALA A 552 5.91 -18.24 -9.35
N VAL A 553 5.56 -17.18 -10.07
CA VAL A 553 4.44 -17.16 -11.01
C VAL A 553 4.78 -17.83 -12.34
N LEU A 554 5.94 -17.50 -12.93
CA LEU A 554 6.36 -18.09 -14.20
C LEU A 554 6.57 -19.60 -14.06
N MET A 555 7.13 -20.05 -12.94
CA MET A 555 7.32 -21.48 -12.68
C MET A 555 6.00 -22.21 -12.43
N LEU A 556 5.02 -21.53 -11.84
CA LEU A 556 3.65 -22.05 -11.69
C LEU A 556 2.99 -22.25 -13.06
N PHE A 557 3.04 -21.26 -13.95
CA PHE A 557 2.46 -21.38 -15.30
C PHE A 557 3.19 -22.41 -16.16
N PHE A 558 4.52 -22.47 -16.08
CA PHE A 558 5.31 -23.53 -16.71
C PHE A 558 4.86 -24.92 -16.23
N SER A 559 4.68 -25.09 -14.92
CA SER A 559 4.20 -26.33 -14.31
C SER A 559 2.78 -26.68 -14.76
N PHE A 560 1.90 -25.69 -14.86
CA PHE A 560 0.56 -25.88 -15.39
C PHE A 560 0.57 -26.31 -16.86
N GLY A 561 1.41 -25.68 -17.70
CA GLY A 561 1.63 -26.08 -19.09
C GLY A 561 2.09 -27.53 -19.24
N VAL A 562 2.95 -28.02 -18.34
CA VAL A 562 3.37 -29.43 -18.29
C VAL A 562 2.20 -30.36 -17.95
N VAL A 563 1.33 -29.98 -17.01
CA VAL A 563 0.12 -30.75 -16.68
C VAL A 563 -0.82 -30.84 -17.89
N ILE A 564 -1.07 -29.71 -18.57
CA ILE A 564 -1.90 -29.68 -19.78
C ILE A 564 -1.28 -30.52 -20.90
N ALA A 565 0.02 -30.41 -21.16
CA ALA A 565 0.70 -31.22 -22.16
C ALA A 565 0.57 -32.73 -21.86
N SER A 566 0.66 -33.13 -20.58
CA SER A 566 0.41 -34.51 -20.16
C SER A 566 -1.04 -34.95 -20.37
N LEU A 567 -2.01 -34.07 -20.09
CA LEU A 567 -3.44 -34.35 -20.29
C LEU A 567 -3.78 -34.47 -21.77
N LEU A 568 -3.25 -33.61 -22.64
CA LEU A 568 -3.47 -33.67 -24.09
C LEU A 568 -2.81 -34.91 -24.70
N ARG A 569 -1.56 -35.21 -24.32
CA ARG A 569 -0.80 -36.34 -24.89
C ARG A 569 -1.27 -37.71 -24.40
N TYR A 570 -1.56 -37.84 -23.10
CA TYR A 570 -1.84 -39.14 -22.48
C TYR A 570 -3.28 -39.30 -21.99
N ARG A 571 -4.13 -38.27 -22.12
CA ARG A 571 -5.51 -38.20 -21.57
C ARG A 571 -5.60 -38.34 -20.04
N ARG A 572 -4.44 -38.32 -19.35
CA ARG A 572 -4.30 -38.42 -17.89
C ARG A 572 -2.90 -37.99 -17.47
N VAL A 573 -2.76 -37.58 -16.22
CA VAL A 573 -1.44 -37.47 -15.58
C VAL A 573 -1.02 -38.86 -15.07
N PRO A 574 0.10 -39.43 -15.52
CA PRO A 574 0.53 -40.78 -15.13
C PRO A 574 0.70 -40.93 -13.61
N GLY A 575 -0.07 -41.85 -13.02
CA GLY A 575 -0.06 -42.08 -11.57
C GLY A 575 -1.09 -41.25 -10.79
N ALA A 576 -1.72 -40.25 -11.41
CA ALA A 576 -2.80 -39.46 -10.83
C ALA A 576 -4.19 -40.05 -11.15
N ALA A 577 -5.17 -39.74 -10.30
CA ALA A 577 -6.58 -40.01 -10.54
C ALA A 577 -7.16 -38.97 -11.51
N VAL A 578 -7.79 -39.43 -12.59
CA VAL A 578 -8.25 -38.57 -13.70
C VAL A 578 -9.30 -37.55 -13.25
N GLY A 579 -10.28 -37.96 -12.46
CA GLY A 579 -11.39 -37.08 -12.04
C GLY A 579 -10.93 -35.83 -11.26
N PRO A 580 -10.26 -35.99 -10.10
CA PRO A 580 -9.75 -34.86 -9.33
C PRO A 580 -8.71 -34.02 -10.09
N THR A 581 -7.86 -34.67 -10.91
CA THR A 581 -6.85 -33.97 -11.72
C THR A 581 -7.48 -33.03 -12.74
N ASN A 582 -8.49 -33.50 -13.49
CA ASN A 582 -9.19 -32.67 -14.46
C ASN A 582 -9.91 -31.51 -13.78
N ARG A 583 -10.55 -31.76 -12.63
CA ARG A 583 -11.21 -30.68 -11.86
C ARG A 583 -10.20 -29.65 -11.37
N LEU A 584 -9.06 -30.05 -10.81
CA LEU A 584 -8.01 -29.11 -10.42
C LEU A 584 -7.54 -28.25 -11.60
N ALA A 585 -7.34 -28.86 -12.79
CA ALA A 585 -6.95 -28.12 -13.98
C ALA A 585 -8.03 -27.10 -14.42
N PHE A 586 -9.31 -27.48 -14.40
CA PHE A 586 -10.40 -26.56 -14.71
C PHE A 586 -10.59 -25.47 -13.66
N ILE A 587 -10.35 -25.76 -12.38
CA ILE A 587 -10.39 -24.76 -11.31
C ILE A 587 -9.26 -23.74 -11.53
N PHE A 588 -8.06 -24.19 -11.88
CA PHE A 588 -6.95 -23.29 -12.20
C PHE A 588 -7.28 -22.36 -13.37
N LEU A 589 -7.82 -22.90 -14.48
CA LEU A 589 -8.28 -22.10 -15.63
C LEU A 589 -9.42 -21.15 -15.26
N GLY A 590 -10.40 -21.63 -14.49
CA GLY A 590 -11.51 -20.80 -14.02
C GLY A 590 -11.02 -19.67 -13.12
N THR A 591 -9.99 -19.90 -12.29
CA THR A 591 -9.35 -18.87 -11.47
C THR A 591 -8.73 -17.78 -12.34
N MET A 592 -7.97 -18.17 -13.37
CA MET A 592 -7.39 -17.21 -14.32
C MET A 592 -8.48 -16.39 -15.00
N PHE A 593 -9.58 -17.04 -15.43
CA PHE A 593 -10.72 -16.36 -16.04
C PHE A 593 -11.41 -15.38 -15.08
N PHE A 594 -11.64 -15.76 -13.82
CA PHE A 594 -12.32 -14.88 -12.87
C PHE A 594 -11.46 -13.68 -12.42
N MET A 595 -10.13 -13.80 -12.42
CA MET A 595 -9.26 -12.66 -12.13
C MET A 595 -9.37 -11.54 -13.16
N VAL A 596 -9.75 -11.85 -14.41
CA VAL A 596 -10.02 -10.86 -15.46
C VAL A 596 -11.08 -9.83 -15.00
N PHE A 597 -12.02 -10.22 -14.13
CA PHE A 597 -13.09 -9.34 -13.64
C PHE A 597 -12.77 -8.62 -12.32
N THR A 598 -11.55 -8.76 -11.79
CA THR A 598 -11.14 -8.01 -10.60
C THR A 598 -10.87 -6.54 -10.97
N PRO A 599 -11.42 -5.54 -10.26
CA PRO A 599 -11.22 -4.13 -10.61
C PRO A 599 -9.74 -3.69 -10.59
N THR A 600 -8.96 -4.25 -9.67
CA THR A 600 -7.53 -3.95 -9.52
C THR A 600 -6.64 -5.09 -10.06
N LYS A 601 -5.55 -4.72 -10.75
CA LYS A 601 -4.69 -5.65 -11.51
C LYS A 601 -3.31 -5.89 -10.91
N TRP A 602 -3.19 -5.85 -9.58
CA TRP A 602 -1.91 -5.97 -8.89
C TRP A 602 -1.26 -7.36 -8.98
N THR A 603 0.07 -7.41 -8.94
CA THR A 603 0.85 -8.66 -8.89
C THR A 603 0.64 -9.42 -7.58
N HIS A 604 0.30 -8.72 -6.49
CA HIS A 604 -0.01 -9.32 -5.18
C HIS A 604 -1.12 -10.37 -5.21
N HIS A 605 -2.08 -10.23 -6.13
CA HIS A 605 -3.20 -11.17 -6.25
C HIS A 605 -2.76 -12.60 -6.57
N PHE A 606 -1.54 -12.82 -7.09
CA PHE A 606 -1.00 -14.15 -7.33
C PHE A 606 -0.84 -14.99 -6.04
N GLY A 607 -0.84 -14.36 -4.85
CA GLY A 607 -0.83 -15.04 -3.56
C GLY A 607 -1.97 -16.05 -3.35
N VAL A 608 -3.12 -15.84 -4.00
CA VAL A 608 -4.27 -16.78 -3.92
C VAL A 608 -3.95 -18.17 -4.49
N TYR A 609 -2.93 -18.28 -5.34
CA TYR A 609 -2.48 -19.55 -5.90
C TYR A 609 -1.64 -20.40 -4.95
N ALA A 610 -1.22 -19.91 -3.78
CA ALA A 610 -0.32 -20.65 -2.89
C ALA A 610 -0.83 -22.08 -2.58
N GLY A 611 -2.14 -22.26 -2.41
CA GLY A 611 -2.76 -23.58 -2.23
C GLY A 611 -2.81 -24.39 -3.52
N LEU A 612 -3.59 -23.94 -4.52
CA LEU A 612 -3.84 -24.70 -5.75
C LEU A 612 -2.57 -24.91 -6.59
N GLY A 613 -1.70 -23.90 -6.65
CA GLY A 613 -0.47 -23.91 -7.41
C GLY A 613 0.55 -24.91 -6.88
N ALA A 614 0.64 -25.11 -5.56
CA ALA A 614 1.46 -26.17 -4.98
C ALA A 614 0.98 -27.56 -5.41
N ALA A 615 -0.34 -27.79 -5.45
CA ALA A 615 -0.90 -29.06 -5.91
C ALA A 615 -0.68 -29.30 -7.43
N VAL A 616 -0.85 -28.26 -8.25
CA VAL A 616 -0.57 -28.30 -9.70
C VAL A 616 0.91 -28.62 -9.96
N THR A 617 1.81 -27.98 -9.23
CA THR A 617 3.26 -28.16 -9.42
C THR A 617 3.71 -29.56 -8.97
N ALA A 618 3.09 -30.12 -7.93
CA ALA A 618 3.30 -31.52 -7.55
C ALA A 618 2.89 -32.50 -8.66
N LEU A 619 1.75 -32.25 -9.33
CA LEU A 619 1.34 -33.03 -10.50
C LEU A 619 2.29 -32.85 -11.68
N ALA A 620 2.74 -31.61 -11.93
CA ALA A 620 3.70 -31.28 -12.98
C ALA A 620 5.02 -32.01 -12.79
N ALA A 621 5.55 -32.08 -11.57
CA ALA A 621 6.78 -32.82 -11.27
C ALA A 621 6.64 -34.33 -11.56
N VAL A 622 5.49 -34.92 -11.25
CA VAL A 622 5.22 -36.34 -11.57
C VAL A 622 5.06 -36.56 -13.07
N ALA A 623 4.35 -35.66 -13.76
CA ALA A 623 4.15 -35.68 -15.21
C ALA A 623 5.49 -35.52 -15.95
N ALA A 624 6.26 -34.49 -15.59
CA ALA A 624 7.61 -34.23 -16.09
C ALA A 624 8.52 -35.43 -15.85
N SER A 625 8.51 -36.02 -14.65
CA SER A 625 9.30 -37.23 -14.37
C SER A 625 8.97 -38.38 -15.31
N ARG A 626 7.70 -38.54 -15.74
CA ARG A 626 7.35 -39.58 -16.72
C ARG A 626 7.79 -39.22 -18.15
N ILE A 627 7.58 -37.97 -18.56
CA ILE A 627 7.95 -37.46 -19.90
C ILE A 627 9.47 -37.46 -20.11
N THR A 628 10.23 -37.17 -19.05
CA THR A 628 11.70 -37.12 -19.09
C THR A 628 12.32 -38.51 -18.99
N VAL A 629 11.68 -39.47 -18.31
CA VAL A 629 12.16 -40.86 -18.25
C VAL A 629 11.95 -41.61 -19.57
N SER A 630 11.04 -41.16 -20.45
CA SER A 630 10.78 -41.86 -21.70
C SER A 630 11.80 -41.59 -22.82
N SER A 631 12.59 -40.52 -22.74
CA SER A 631 13.59 -40.18 -23.77
C SER A 631 14.67 -39.26 -23.21
N GLN A 632 15.94 -39.55 -23.54
CA GLN A 632 17.08 -38.72 -23.14
C GLN A 632 16.99 -37.29 -23.71
N ARG A 633 16.50 -37.14 -24.95
CA ARG A 633 16.23 -35.85 -25.59
C ARG A 633 15.26 -35.01 -24.78
N ASN A 634 14.09 -35.56 -24.46
CA ASN A 634 13.06 -34.83 -23.70
C ASN A 634 13.56 -34.40 -22.32
N ARG A 635 14.39 -35.21 -21.67
CA ARG A 635 15.01 -34.85 -20.40
C ARG A 635 15.90 -33.62 -20.51
N ILE A 636 16.77 -33.59 -21.51
CA ILE A 636 17.73 -32.50 -21.70
C ILE A 636 17.00 -31.22 -22.12
N VAL A 637 16.08 -31.32 -23.08
CA VAL A 637 15.29 -30.16 -23.54
C VAL A 637 14.43 -29.59 -22.42
N PHE A 638 13.79 -30.45 -21.61
CA PHE A 638 12.99 -30.00 -20.48
C PHE A 638 13.85 -29.33 -19.40
N PHE A 639 15.03 -29.88 -19.11
CA PHE A 639 15.98 -29.28 -18.20
C PHE A 639 16.47 -27.91 -18.70
N GLY A 640 16.86 -27.83 -19.98
CA GLY A 640 17.27 -26.58 -20.63
C GLY A 640 16.17 -25.52 -20.61
N ALA A 641 14.92 -25.89 -20.90
CA ALA A 641 13.78 -24.97 -20.84
C ALA A 641 13.50 -24.46 -19.41
N ALA A 642 13.63 -25.31 -18.39
CA ALA A 642 13.50 -24.89 -17.00
C ALA A 642 14.63 -23.92 -16.60
N LEU A 643 15.86 -24.15 -17.07
CA LEU A 643 16.99 -23.23 -16.86
C LEU A 643 16.82 -21.91 -17.63
N MET A 644 16.23 -21.95 -18.83
CA MET A 644 15.93 -20.75 -19.62
C MET A 644 14.96 -19.84 -18.86
N LEU A 645 13.89 -20.43 -18.33
CA LEU A 645 12.92 -19.72 -17.50
C LEU A 645 13.60 -19.17 -16.23
N PHE A 646 14.46 -19.96 -15.59
CA PHE A 646 15.21 -19.50 -14.42
C PHE A 646 16.14 -18.31 -14.75
N ALA A 647 16.81 -18.33 -15.90
CA ALA A 647 17.63 -17.22 -16.39
C ALA A 647 16.80 -15.95 -16.61
N LEU A 648 15.61 -16.08 -17.21
CA LEU A 648 14.67 -14.96 -17.38
C LEU A 648 14.22 -14.37 -16.04
N CYS A 649 14.02 -15.20 -15.01
CA CYS A 649 13.66 -14.68 -13.69
C CYS A 649 14.82 -13.93 -13.03
N LEU A 650 16.05 -14.42 -13.18
CA LEU A 650 17.26 -13.85 -12.57
C LEU A 650 17.62 -12.44 -13.06
N SER A 651 16.97 -11.93 -14.11
CA SER A 651 17.15 -10.55 -14.56
C SER A 651 16.45 -9.53 -13.67
N GLY A 652 15.51 -9.95 -12.81
CA GLY A 652 14.91 -9.05 -11.81
C GLY A 652 15.84 -8.83 -10.62
N SER A 653 15.62 -7.73 -9.89
CA SER A 653 16.31 -7.46 -8.62
C SER A 653 15.83 -8.40 -7.51
N ASN A 654 16.58 -8.45 -6.42
CA ASN A 654 16.21 -9.15 -5.19
C ASN A 654 15.64 -8.19 -4.14
N GLY A 655 14.96 -7.14 -4.58
CA GLY A 655 14.31 -6.16 -3.73
C GLY A 655 13.00 -6.66 -3.10
N TRP A 656 12.71 -6.12 -1.92
CA TRP A 656 11.50 -6.33 -1.13
C TRP A 656 10.87 -4.97 -0.78
N TRP A 657 9.62 -4.96 -0.32
CA TRP A 657 8.90 -3.71 -0.06
C TRP A 657 9.49 -2.95 1.14
N TYR A 658 9.77 -1.65 0.93
CA TYR A 658 10.21 -0.68 1.95
C TYR A 658 11.31 -1.25 2.88
N VAL A 659 11.09 -1.26 4.19
CA VAL A 659 12.03 -1.79 5.20
C VAL A 659 12.41 -3.28 5.03
N GLY A 660 11.69 -4.03 4.19
CA GLY A 660 12.02 -5.41 3.85
C GLY A 660 13.35 -5.57 3.10
N SER A 661 13.85 -4.50 2.48
CA SER A 661 15.11 -4.49 1.72
C SER A 661 16.34 -4.13 2.55
N PHE A 662 16.19 -3.71 3.81
CA PHE A 662 17.32 -3.25 4.62
C PHE A 662 18.36 -4.37 4.82
N GLY A 663 19.57 -4.12 4.33
CA GLY A 663 20.70 -5.06 4.34
C GLY A 663 20.62 -6.21 3.32
N VAL A 664 19.56 -6.29 2.50
CA VAL A 664 19.35 -7.40 1.56
C VAL A 664 20.33 -7.31 0.37
N PRO A 665 21.02 -8.39 -0.03
CA PRO A 665 21.88 -8.38 -1.21
C PRO A 665 21.13 -8.14 -2.53
N TRP A 666 21.70 -7.30 -3.41
CA TRP A 666 21.15 -7.00 -4.75
C TRP A 666 19.69 -6.54 -4.70
N TRP A 667 19.36 -5.69 -3.72
CA TRP A 667 18.00 -5.16 -3.57
C TRP A 667 17.65 -4.13 -4.66
N ASP A 668 18.68 -3.40 -5.12
CA ASP A 668 18.69 -2.31 -6.10
C ASP A 668 18.95 -2.77 -7.55
N LYS A 669 19.59 -3.94 -7.72
CA LYS A 669 20.11 -4.40 -9.02
C LYS A 669 19.91 -5.89 -9.26
N SER A 670 20.16 -6.33 -10.50
CA SER A 670 20.13 -7.74 -10.86
C SER A 670 21.18 -8.54 -10.07
N ILE A 671 20.91 -9.83 -9.84
CA ILE A 671 21.83 -10.70 -9.10
C ILE A 671 23.10 -10.90 -9.93
N GLN A 672 24.24 -10.43 -9.41
CA GLN A 672 25.51 -10.47 -10.14
C GLN A 672 26.72 -10.73 -9.24
N VAL A 673 27.77 -11.33 -9.81
CA VAL A 673 29.05 -11.59 -9.14
C VAL A 673 30.17 -11.05 -10.03
N ASN A 674 31.05 -10.21 -9.47
CA ASN A 674 32.13 -9.53 -10.22
C ASN A 674 31.63 -8.83 -11.50
N HIS A 675 30.50 -8.11 -11.41
CA HIS A 675 29.84 -7.41 -12.54
C HIS A 675 29.32 -8.32 -13.67
N ILE A 676 29.30 -9.65 -13.45
CA ILE A 676 28.69 -10.59 -14.39
C ILE A 676 27.33 -10.99 -13.84
N GLU A 677 26.28 -10.69 -14.60
CA GLU A 677 24.92 -11.04 -14.22
C GLU A 677 24.69 -12.55 -14.22
N ALA A 678 24.09 -13.06 -13.14
CA ALA A 678 23.72 -14.46 -13.03
C ALA A 678 22.70 -14.89 -14.11
N SER A 679 21.85 -13.96 -14.55
CA SER A 679 20.91 -14.12 -15.67
C SER A 679 21.64 -14.54 -16.95
N THR A 680 22.69 -13.81 -17.32
CA THR A 680 23.49 -14.01 -18.55
C THR A 680 24.25 -15.34 -18.51
N VAL A 681 24.86 -15.68 -17.37
CA VAL A 681 25.54 -16.97 -17.19
C VAL A 681 24.54 -18.13 -17.31
N MET A 682 23.39 -18.01 -16.65
CA MET A 682 22.36 -19.05 -16.68
C MET A 682 21.74 -19.20 -18.08
N LEU A 683 21.56 -18.10 -18.81
CA LEU A 683 21.12 -18.09 -20.20
C LEU A 683 22.11 -18.86 -21.09
N GLY A 684 23.42 -18.58 -20.95
CA GLY A 684 24.46 -19.31 -21.66
C GLY A 684 24.43 -20.82 -21.37
N ILE A 685 24.32 -21.22 -20.09
CA ILE A 685 24.19 -22.63 -19.69
C ILE A 685 22.94 -23.25 -20.30
N SER A 686 21.80 -22.56 -20.24
CA SER A 686 20.54 -23.04 -20.80
C SER A 686 20.65 -23.29 -22.31
N LEU A 687 21.22 -22.34 -23.06
CA LEU A 687 21.44 -22.48 -24.51
C LEU A 687 22.33 -23.67 -24.84
N ILE A 688 23.45 -23.86 -24.13
CA ILE A 688 24.34 -25.01 -24.30
C ILE A 688 23.57 -26.33 -24.06
N VAL A 689 22.78 -26.39 -22.99
CA VAL A 689 21.96 -27.57 -22.66
C VAL A 689 20.92 -27.83 -23.75
N LEU A 690 20.25 -26.80 -24.27
CA LEU A 690 19.25 -26.94 -25.33
C LEU A 690 19.89 -27.42 -26.64
N VAL A 691 21.02 -26.82 -27.05
CA VAL A 691 21.79 -27.25 -28.22
C VAL A 691 22.24 -28.70 -28.06
N TRP A 692 22.75 -29.08 -26.88
CA TRP A 692 23.10 -30.47 -26.58
C TRP A 692 21.88 -31.40 -26.67
N GLY A 693 20.70 -30.94 -26.22
CA GLY A 693 19.45 -31.67 -26.35
C GLY A 693 19.04 -31.93 -27.80
N VAL A 694 19.27 -30.96 -28.69
CA VAL A 694 19.06 -31.09 -30.14
C VAL A 694 20.05 -32.09 -30.74
N VAL A 695 21.34 -31.97 -30.42
CA VAL A 695 22.39 -32.89 -30.90
C VAL A 695 22.13 -34.33 -30.46
N VAL A 696 21.80 -34.55 -29.18
CA VAL A 696 21.42 -35.88 -28.67
C VAL A 696 20.15 -36.40 -29.37
N GLY A 697 19.21 -35.50 -29.69
CA GLY A 697 18.05 -35.82 -30.51
C GLY A 697 18.44 -36.37 -31.88
N PHE A 698 19.26 -35.64 -32.64
CA PHE A 698 19.73 -36.09 -33.94
C PHE A 698 20.55 -37.38 -33.88
N LEU A 699 21.40 -37.55 -32.86
CA LEU A 699 22.15 -38.78 -32.66
C LEU A 699 21.26 -39.98 -32.34
N SER A 700 20.20 -39.77 -31.54
CA SER A 700 19.20 -40.80 -31.24
C SER A 700 18.42 -41.18 -32.49
N ASP A 701 17.97 -40.20 -33.27
CA ASP A 701 17.23 -40.43 -34.52
C ASP A 701 18.11 -41.15 -35.56
N ALA A 702 19.39 -40.77 -35.66
CA ALA A 702 20.37 -41.44 -36.54
C ALA A 702 20.65 -42.89 -36.11
N LYS A 703 20.68 -43.19 -34.80
CA LYS A 703 20.80 -44.57 -34.31
C LYS A 703 19.55 -45.39 -34.62
N HIS A 704 18.35 -44.84 -34.40
CA HIS A 704 17.10 -45.51 -34.75
C HIS A 704 16.99 -45.76 -36.26
N ALA A 705 17.40 -44.81 -37.10
CA ALA A 705 17.39 -44.98 -38.55
C ALA A 705 18.36 -46.06 -39.07
N ARG A 706 19.41 -46.39 -38.32
CA ARG A 706 20.39 -47.45 -38.66
C ARG A 706 19.95 -48.85 -38.27
N LEU A 707 18.91 -48.99 -37.44
CA LEU A 707 18.40 -50.28 -36.96
C LEU A 707 17.18 -50.68 -37.78
N THR A 708 17.27 -51.77 -38.54
CA THR A 708 16.18 -52.29 -39.38
C THR A 708 15.29 -53.32 -38.69
N ASP A 709 15.77 -53.97 -37.62
CA ASP A 709 15.02 -54.97 -36.87
C ASP A 709 14.35 -54.36 -35.62
N SER A 710 13.05 -54.62 -35.46
CA SER A 710 12.21 -54.15 -34.35
C SER A 710 12.74 -54.58 -32.98
N ARG A 711 13.39 -55.75 -32.91
CA ARG A 711 13.96 -56.29 -31.67
C ARG A 711 15.19 -55.53 -31.20
N ASP A 712 16.04 -55.10 -32.13
CA ASP A 712 17.26 -54.36 -31.81
C ASP A 712 16.94 -52.94 -31.33
N ILE A 713 15.89 -52.34 -31.89
CA ILE A 713 15.33 -51.07 -31.41
C ILE A 713 14.84 -51.22 -29.96
N GLU A 714 14.10 -52.29 -29.65
CA GLU A 714 13.55 -52.52 -28.30
C GLU A 714 14.65 -52.83 -27.27
N GLU A 715 15.72 -53.52 -27.67
CA GLU A 715 16.87 -53.80 -26.80
C GLU A 715 17.73 -52.54 -26.54
N LEU A 716 17.89 -51.68 -27.56
CA LEU A 716 18.55 -50.38 -27.42
C LEU A 716 17.78 -49.48 -26.43
N ASP A 717 16.45 -49.38 -26.60
CA ASP A 717 15.58 -48.62 -25.70
C ASP A 717 15.63 -49.13 -24.25
N ARG A 718 15.70 -50.45 -24.05
CA ARG A 718 15.92 -51.05 -22.72
C ARG A 718 17.30 -50.71 -22.15
N LYS A 719 18.36 -50.78 -22.95
CA LYS A 719 19.72 -50.44 -22.51
C LYS A 719 19.84 -48.96 -22.15
N GLU A 720 19.32 -48.06 -22.97
CA GLU A 720 19.32 -46.62 -22.68
C GLU A 720 18.46 -46.29 -21.45
N SER A 721 17.25 -46.84 -21.34
CA SER A 721 16.39 -46.64 -20.16
C SER A 721 17.01 -47.19 -18.86
N SER A 722 17.77 -48.30 -18.92
CA SER A 722 18.51 -48.82 -17.76
C SER A 722 19.68 -47.93 -17.33
N LYS A 723 20.44 -47.36 -18.28
CA LYS A 723 21.51 -46.38 -17.99
C LYS A 723 20.94 -45.09 -17.39
N LEU A 724 19.78 -44.65 -17.89
CA LEU A 724 19.07 -43.47 -17.39
C LEU A 724 18.55 -43.65 -15.95
N GLN A 725 18.27 -44.89 -15.52
CA GLN A 725 17.89 -45.20 -14.13
C GLN A 725 19.04 -45.07 -13.11
N ARG A 726 20.31 -45.05 -13.52
CA ARG A 726 21.45 -44.81 -12.60
C ARG A 726 21.59 -43.34 -12.17
N PHE A 727 21.18 -42.38 -13.00
CA PHE A 727 21.25 -40.93 -12.73
C PHE A 727 19.91 -40.34 -12.22
N ARG A 728 19.18 -41.10 -11.42
CA ARG A 728 17.75 -40.89 -11.12
C ARG A 728 17.44 -39.81 -10.07
N THR A 729 18.43 -39.21 -9.41
CA THR A 729 18.17 -38.35 -8.23
C THR A 729 18.17 -36.86 -8.53
N VAL A 730 19.08 -36.36 -9.37
CA VAL A 730 19.23 -34.90 -9.62
C VAL A 730 18.54 -34.46 -10.92
N ALA A 731 18.59 -35.27 -11.98
CA ALA A 731 18.06 -34.91 -13.30
C ALA A 731 16.55 -35.18 -13.50
N THR A 732 15.86 -35.76 -12.52
CA THR A 732 14.46 -36.21 -12.70
C THR A 732 13.40 -35.23 -12.21
N ALA A 733 13.80 -34.11 -11.58
CA ALA A 733 12.85 -33.14 -11.01
C ALA A 733 13.43 -31.71 -10.95
N PRO A 734 13.76 -31.08 -12.10
CA PRO A 734 14.30 -29.72 -12.12
C PRO A 734 13.36 -28.70 -11.47
N ILE A 735 12.05 -28.91 -11.60
CA ILE A 735 11.05 -28.07 -10.94
C ILE A 735 11.28 -28.02 -9.43
N ALA A 736 11.46 -29.18 -8.81
CA ALA A 736 11.65 -29.30 -7.36
C ALA A 736 12.99 -28.69 -6.92
N ALA A 737 14.05 -28.92 -7.70
CA ALA A 737 15.38 -28.43 -7.38
C ALA A 737 15.46 -26.89 -7.46
N LEU A 738 14.96 -26.30 -8.55
CA LEU A 738 14.96 -24.84 -8.73
C LEU A 738 14.07 -24.15 -7.69
N THR A 739 12.86 -24.68 -7.43
CA THR A 739 11.99 -24.10 -6.38
C THR A 739 12.57 -24.20 -4.99
N ALA A 740 13.18 -25.33 -4.62
CA ALA A 740 13.86 -25.45 -3.33
C ALA A 740 15.09 -24.52 -3.24
N LEU A 741 15.84 -24.34 -4.34
CA LEU A 741 16.97 -23.42 -4.41
C LEU A 741 16.51 -21.97 -4.16
N VAL A 742 15.42 -21.53 -4.79
CA VAL A 742 14.92 -20.16 -4.58
C VAL A 742 14.41 -19.96 -3.15
N VAL A 743 13.73 -20.94 -2.56
CA VAL A 743 13.33 -20.87 -1.14
C VAL A 743 14.54 -20.70 -0.22
N LEU A 744 15.60 -21.50 -0.44
CA LEU A 744 16.83 -21.40 0.35
C LEU A 744 17.56 -20.07 0.10
N PHE A 745 17.60 -19.61 -1.14
CA PHE A 745 18.17 -18.31 -1.50
C PHE A 745 17.43 -17.16 -0.80
N SER A 746 16.10 -17.14 -0.82
CA SER A 746 15.31 -16.11 -0.14
C SER A 746 15.52 -16.12 1.38
N LEU A 747 15.58 -17.31 2.01
CA LEU A 747 15.90 -17.43 3.43
C LEU A 747 17.31 -16.93 3.76
N ALA A 748 18.30 -17.32 2.96
CA ALA A 748 19.68 -16.90 3.16
C ALA A 748 19.85 -15.39 2.93
N SER A 749 19.15 -14.84 1.93
CA SER A 749 19.19 -13.43 1.58
C SER A 749 18.68 -12.53 2.71
N LEU A 750 17.47 -12.78 3.21
CA LEU A 750 16.90 -11.99 4.31
C LEU A 750 17.60 -12.32 5.65
N GLY A 751 18.03 -13.57 5.84
CA GLY A 751 18.83 -13.94 6.99
C GLY A 751 20.16 -13.17 7.03
N LYS A 752 20.84 -13.03 5.89
CA LYS A 752 22.06 -12.21 5.77
C LYS A 752 21.75 -10.73 5.98
N GLY A 753 20.67 -10.21 5.41
CA GLY A 753 20.25 -8.82 5.64
C GLY A 753 20.00 -8.53 7.11
N PHE A 754 19.27 -9.40 7.81
CA PHE A 754 19.06 -9.31 9.25
C PHE A 754 20.38 -9.28 10.06
N VAL A 755 21.33 -10.14 9.73
CA VAL A 755 22.62 -10.22 10.45
C VAL A 755 23.52 -9.03 10.13
N ALA A 756 23.60 -8.61 8.86
CA ALA A 756 24.44 -7.51 8.42
C ALA A 756 23.93 -6.15 8.92
N GLN A 757 22.62 -5.99 9.04
CA GLN A 757 21.99 -4.77 9.53
C GLN A 757 22.09 -4.62 11.06
N TRP A 758 22.46 -5.65 11.82
CA TRP A 758 22.56 -5.55 13.28
C TRP A 758 23.82 -4.76 13.69
N PRO A 759 23.74 -3.69 14.50
CA PRO A 759 22.65 -3.36 15.44
C PRO A 759 21.58 -2.37 14.94
N ALA A 760 21.65 -1.85 13.71
CA ALA A 760 20.62 -0.97 13.13
C ALA A 760 19.26 -1.68 12.93
N TYR A 761 18.22 -0.92 12.57
CA TYR A 761 16.86 -1.45 12.45
C TYR A 761 16.73 -2.47 11.32
N SER A 762 16.02 -3.57 11.60
CA SER A 762 15.52 -4.53 10.61
C SER A 762 14.20 -5.09 11.12
N ILE A 763 13.35 -5.59 10.20
CA ILE A 763 12.08 -6.25 10.56
C ILE A 763 12.31 -7.37 11.60
N GLY A 764 13.38 -8.16 11.41
CA GLY A 764 13.78 -9.22 12.34
C GLY A 764 14.09 -8.68 13.74
N LYS A 765 14.86 -7.59 13.85
CA LYS A 765 15.19 -6.95 15.14
C LYS A 765 13.92 -6.44 15.82
N GLY A 766 13.06 -5.74 15.09
CA GLY A 766 11.79 -5.23 15.61
C GLY A 766 10.90 -6.35 16.17
N ASN A 767 10.69 -7.41 15.40
CA ASN A 767 9.88 -8.55 15.84
C ASN A 767 10.49 -9.27 17.06
N ILE A 768 11.81 -9.49 17.08
CA ILE A 768 12.48 -10.14 18.23
C ILE A 768 12.38 -9.25 19.48
N LYS A 769 12.62 -7.94 19.37
CA LYS A 769 12.49 -7.00 20.48
C LYS A 769 11.04 -6.90 21.00
N ALA A 770 10.05 -7.00 20.12
CA ALA A 770 8.63 -7.01 20.51
C ALA A 770 8.28 -8.18 21.44
N LEU A 771 8.93 -9.33 21.33
CA LEU A 771 8.74 -10.46 22.26
C LEU A 771 9.22 -10.14 23.68
N SER A 772 10.16 -9.22 23.83
CA SER A 772 10.69 -8.77 25.14
C SER A 772 9.91 -7.59 25.75
N GLY A 773 8.82 -7.16 25.11
CA GLY A 773 7.99 -6.03 25.55
C GLY A 773 8.33 -4.68 24.90
N ASN A 774 9.43 -4.58 24.14
CA ASN A 774 9.73 -3.38 23.35
C ASN A 774 8.98 -3.44 22.02
N THR A 775 7.75 -2.91 22.01
CA THR A 775 6.79 -3.09 20.92
C THR A 775 6.80 -1.98 19.87
N CYS A 776 7.52 -0.88 20.07
CA CYS A 776 7.42 0.30 19.19
C CYS A 776 8.25 0.23 17.91
N LEU A 777 8.91 -0.92 17.67
CA LEU A 777 9.62 -1.23 16.43
C LEU A 777 10.54 -0.06 16.00
N MET A 778 10.33 0.48 14.80
CA MET A 778 11.21 1.47 14.18
C MET A 778 11.20 2.82 14.91
N ALA A 779 10.12 3.16 15.63
CA ALA A 779 10.02 4.40 16.40
C ALA A 779 11.09 4.53 17.51
N ASN A 780 11.70 3.42 17.93
CA ASN A 780 12.78 3.39 18.92
C ASN A 780 14.18 3.48 18.31
N ASP A 781 14.32 3.26 17.00
CA ASP A 781 15.61 3.25 16.30
C ASP A 781 15.76 4.46 15.35
N VAL A 782 14.68 5.19 15.06
CA VAL A 782 14.74 6.49 14.39
C VAL A 782 14.91 7.59 15.43
N MET A 783 15.91 8.42 15.21
CA MET A 783 16.32 9.52 16.07
C MET A 783 15.89 10.85 15.47
N VAL A 784 15.37 11.76 16.29
CA VAL A 784 14.98 13.13 15.94
C VAL A 784 15.94 14.09 16.65
N GLU A 785 16.31 15.16 15.96
CA GLU A 785 17.03 16.29 16.56
C GLU A 785 16.10 17.10 17.45
N LYS A 786 16.43 17.21 18.75
CA LYS A 786 15.55 17.83 19.74
C LYS A 786 15.46 19.36 19.59
N ASN A 787 16.61 20.02 19.38
CA ASN A 787 16.73 21.47 19.34
C ASN A 787 17.65 21.91 18.18
N THR A 788 17.12 21.98 16.96
CA THR A 788 17.93 22.27 15.75
C THR A 788 18.69 23.59 15.85
N ASN A 789 18.04 24.64 16.37
CA ASN A 789 18.61 25.99 16.46
C ASN A 789 19.61 26.20 17.60
N GLU A 790 19.67 25.30 18.57
CA GLU A 790 20.57 25.42 19.75
C GLU A 790 21.81 24.53 19.63
N SER A 791 21.86 23.63 18.64
CA SER A 791 22.88 22.58 18.51
C SER A 791 24.17 23.03 17.79
N PHE A 792 24.24 24.28 17.32
CA PHE A 792 25.37 24.79 16.53
C PHE A 792 26.69 24.80 17.30
N LEU A 793 27.77 24.39 16.63
CA LEU A 793 29.08 24.36 17.26
C LEU A 793 29.62 25.79 17.48
N PRO A 794 30.30 26.05 18.62
CA PRO A 794 30.92 27.34 18.85
C PRO A 794 32.17 27.50 17.98
N VAL A 795 32.38 28.72 17.45
CA VAL A 795 33.57 29.04 16.65
C VAL A 795 34.81 29.07 17.55
N ALA A 796 35.84 28.31 17.18
CA ALA A 796 37.02 28.06 18.02
C ALA A 796 37.91 29.28 18.25
N ASP A 797 37.80 30.33 17.42
CA ASP A 797 38.49 31.61 17.61
C ASP A 797 37.72 32.59 18.54
N GLY A 798 36.51 32.22 18.97
CA GLY A 798 35.62 33.04 19.80
C GLY A 798 34.79 34.06 19.03
N SER A 799 34.77 34.02 17.69
CA SER A 799 33.91 34.90 16.88
C SER A 799 32.43 34.50 16.91
N GLU A 800 31.56 35.44 16.53
CA GLU A 800 30.11 35.20 16.44
C GLU A 800 29.79 34.24 15.29
N LEU A 801 28.70 33.46 15.46
CA LEU A 801 28.25 32.49 14.46
C LEU A 801 28.00 33.15 13.08
N LYS A 802 27.51 34.40 13.03
CA LYS A 802 27.23 35.10 11.78
C LYS A 802 28.45 35.25 10.86
N ASP A 803 29.67 35.28 11.43
CA ASP A 803 30.94 35.47 10.72
C ASP A 803 31.69 34.13 10.53
N SER A 804 31.04 33.00 10.76
CA SER A 804 31.70 31.69 10.85
C SER A 804 31.97 31.03 9.50
N LEU A 805 31.22 31.38 8.46
CA LEU A 805 31.24 30.66 7.18
C LEU A 805 32.44 31.01 6.27
N ILE A 806 33.20 32.06 6.60
CA ILE A 806 34.36 32.51 5.81
C ILE A 806 35.55 32.80 6.76
N ALA A 807 36.63 32.02 6.65
CA ALA A 807 37.86 32.18 7.47
C ALA A 807 38.98 33.00 6.80
N GLY A 808 38.77 33.51 5.58
CA GLY A 808 39.83 34.16 4.79
C GLY A 808 39.37 34.56 3.38
N LYS A 809 40.16 34.22 2.36
CA LYS A 809 39.75 34.43 0.96
C LYS A 809 38.63 33.43 0.61
N SER A 810 37.50 33.94 0.15
CA SER A 810 36.46 33.19 -0.56
C SER A 810 36.22 33.86 -1.91
N ALA A 811 35.71 33.09 -2.88
CA ALA A 811 35.20 33.62 -4.14
C ALA A 811 33.88 32.94 -4.49
N GLY A 812 32.94 33.68 -5.08
CA GLY A 812 31.66 33.18 -5.59
C GLY A 812 30.62 32.70 -4.55
N PHE A 813 31.02 32.50 -3.29
CA PHE A 813 30.08 32.23 -2.19
C PHE A 813 29.54 33.51 -1.54
N ASP A 814 28.21 33.69 -1.54
CA ASP A 814 27.51 34.85 -0.94
C ASP A 814 26.20 34.42 -0.25
N PRO A 815 25.69 35.17 0.76
CA PRO A 815 24.44 34.83 1.45
C PRO A 815 23.19 34.69 0.57
N ASN A 816 23.11 35.36 -0.58
CA ASN A 816 21.94 35.31 -1.48
C ASN A 816 22.20 34.50 -2.77
N ASN A 817 23.33 33.82 -2.85
CA ASN A 817 23.70 32.97 -3.99
C ASN A 817 23.06 31.58 -3.86
N ILE A 818 21.73 31.55 -3.77
CA ILE A 818 20.90 30.35 -3.61
C ILE A 818 19.65 30.54 -4.48
N PRO A 819 19.22 29.54 -5.27
CA PRO A 819 18.00 29.66 -6.06
C PRO A 819 16.78 29.96 -5.19
N THR A 820 15.89 30.84 -5.67
CA THR A 820 14.64 31.17 -4.99
C THR A 820 13.71 29.98 -4.83
N LYS A 821 13.81 29.01 -5.74
CA LYS A 821 13.15 27.72 -5.68
C LYS A 821 14.10 26.66 -6.19
N ILE A 822 14.29 25.61 -5.40
CA ILE A 822 15.04 24.42 -5.76
C ILE A 822 14.04 23.45 -6.37
N ASP A 823 14.11 23.29 -7.69
CA ASP A 823 13.39 22.22 -8.36
C ASP A 823 14.25 20.97 -8.25
N PRO A 824 13.77 19.87 -7.64
CA PRO A 824 14.52 18.61 -7.65
C PRO A 824 14.79 18.12 -9.08
N GLY A 825 14.08 18.67 -10.08
CA GLY A 825 14.16 18.24 -11.48
C GLY A 825 13.61 16.84 -11.64
N THR A 826 13.16 16.49 -12.84
CA THR A 826 13.05 15.06 -13.23
C THR A 826 14.46 14.54 -13.55
N GLY A 827 15.37 14.68 -12.59
CA GLY A 827 16.74 14.23 -12.68
C GLY A 827 16.75 12.74 -12.93
N SER A 828 17.49 12.32 -13.95
CA SER A 828 17.70 10.92 -14.33
C SER A 828 18.66 10.27 -13.35
N SER A 829 18.29 10.20 -12.07
CA SER A 829 18.94 9.30 -11.14
C SER A 829 18.47 7.88 -11.48
N ASP A 830 19.33 7.16 -12.21
CA ASP A 830 19.22 5.72 -12.48
C ASP A 830 19.20 4.86 -11.17
N SER A 831 19.29 5.48 -9.99
CA SER A 831 19.08 4.86 -8.69
C SER A 831 17.60 4.86 -8.32
N SER A 832 16.76 4.22 -9.15
CA SER A 832 15.39 3.92 -8.77
C SER A 832 15.41 3.07 -7.49
N ASP A 833 14.93 3.59 -6.37
CA ASP A 833 14.53 2.71 -5.29
C ASP A 833 13.29 1.96 -5.80
N GLN A 834 13.52 0.77 -6.37
CA GLN A 834 12.55 -0.03 -7.14
C GLN A 834 11.29 -0.42 -6.36
N THR A 835 11.12 0.04 -5.12
CA THR A 835 10.09 -0.37 -4.16
C THR A 835 8.67 -0.06 -4.60
N SER A 836 8.43 0.76 -5.62
CA SER A 836 7.09 0.88 -6.20
C SER A 836 7.07 1.54 -7.58
N VAL A 837 6.76 0.79 -8.64
CA VAL A 837 6.20 1.40 -9.86
C VAL A 837 5.05 0.54 -10.37
N SER A 838 3.88 1.15 -10.36
CA SER A 838 2.63 0.80 -11.05
C SER A 838 1.50 1.69 -10.51
N ALA A 839 1.61 2.11 -9.24
CA ALA A 839 0.71 3.09 -8.63
C ALA A 839 0.61 4.36 -9.49
N GLN A 840 1.71 5.09 -9.70
CA GLN A 840 1.64 6.43 -10.26
C GLN A 840 1.08 6.48 -11.69
N GLU A 841 1.40 5.53 -12.58
CA GLU A 841 0.79 5.46 -13.92
C GLU A 841 -0.68 5.06 -13.88
N LEU A 842 -1.08 4.14 -13.00
CA LEU A 842 -2.48 3.72 -12.85
C LEU A 842 -3.35 4.81 -12.23
N TYR A 843 -2.81 5.57 -11.27
CA TYR A 843 -3.48 6.71 -10.65
C TYR A 843 -3.50 7.93 -11.60
N LYS A 844 -2.42 8.22 -12.34
CA LYS A 844 -2.37 9.27 -13.38
C LYS A 844 -3.35 8.99 -14.53
N ASN A 845 -3.43 7.75 -15.03
CA ASN A 845 -4.36 7.37 -16.10
C ASN A 845 -5.84 7.48 -15.66
N SER A 846 -6.14 7.32 -14.37
CA SER A 846 -7.49 7.54 -13.84
C SER A 846 -7.89 9.02 -13.81
N GLN A 847 -6.92 9.94 -13.65
CA GLN A 847 -7.16 11.39 -13.68
C GLN A 847 -7.27 11.94 -15.12
N ALA A 848 -6.61 11.30 -16.10
CA ALA A 848 -6.66 11.69 -17.52
C ALA A 848 -7.94 11.24 -18.26
N GLY A 849 -8.84 10.49 -17.61
CA GLY A 849 -10.03 9.88 -18.22
C GLY A 849 -11.11 10.83 -18.75
N ASN A 850 -10.85 12.13 -18.86
CA ASN A 850 -11.81 13.13 -19.33
C ASN A 850 -11.45 13.83 -20.65
N SER A 851 -10.41 13.38 -21.37
CA SER A 851 -10.15 13.84 -22.74
C SER A 851 -10.65 12.82 -23.77
N ASN A 852 -11.54 13.27 -24.66
CA ASN A 852 -12.10 12.50 -25.77
C ASN A 852 -11.03 11.70 -26.53
N HIS A 853 -11.23 10.38 -26.64
CA HIS A 853 -10.47 9.50 -27.50
C HIS A 853 -10.53 9.96 -28.97
N THR A 854 -9.39 10.37 -29.51
CA THR A 854 -9.04 10.06 -30.90
C THR A 854 -7.73 9.29 -30.91
N SER A 855 -7.81 8.11 -31.49
CA SER A 855 -6.73 7.15 -31.70
C SER A 855 -5.61 7.72 -32.56
N GLN A 856 -4.34 7.50 -32.18
CA GLN A 856 -3.32 7.17 -33.17
C GLN A 856 -2.11 6.46 -32.56
N SER A 857 -1.69 5.43 -33.30
CA SER A 857 -0.54 4.55 -33.13
C SER A 857 0.75 5.18 -33.69
N ASP A 858 1.86 4.53 -33.33
CA ASP A 858 3.20 4.62 -33.93
C ASP A 858 4.01 5.89 -33.63
N ASN A 859 5.19 5.77 -33.01
CA ASN A 859 6.38 5.44 -33.79
C ASN A 859 7.64 5.13 -32.95
N SER A 860 8.46 4.30 -33.54
CA SER A 860 9.83 3.94 -33.20
C SER A 860 10.86 5.05 -33.43
N ASN A 861 11.99 4.91 -32.73
CA ASN A 861 13.37 5.31 -33.07
C ASN A 861 13.78 6.78 -32.97
N GLY A 862 14.96 6.95 -32.35
CA GLY A 862 16.09 7.52 -33.11
C GLY A 862 16.69 8.80 -32.53
N ASN A 863 17.83 8.63 -31.88
CA ASN A 863 18.82 9.68 -31.60
C ASN A 863 19.19 10.44 -32.89
N ALA A 864 19.13 11.78 -32.89
CA ALA A 864 20.08 12.68 -33.57
C ALA A 864 19.78 14.17 -33.30
N SER A 865 20.83 14.88 -32.92
CA SER A 865 21.04 16.33 -32.80
C SER A 865 20.64 17.17 -34.03
N SER A 866 20.18 18.43 -33.83
CA SER A 866 20.83 19.67 -34.33
C SER A 866 19.90 20.91 -34.41
N SER A 867 20.36 22.00 -33.78
CA SER A 867 20.33 23.44 -34.15
C SER A 867 19.12 24.11 -34.87
N ALA A 868 18.59 25.13 -34.17
CA ALA A 868 18.27 26.51 -34.59
C ALA A 868 17.94 26.85 -36.07
N ASN A 869 16.79 27.51 -36.30
CA ASN A 869 16.74 28.90 -36.78
C ASN A 869 15.33 29.49 -36.85
N ALA A 870 15.24 30.80 -36.55
CA ALA A 870 14.08 31.66 -36.67
C ALA A 870 14.01 32.34 -38.04
N SER A 871 12.81 32.52 -38.60
CA SER A 871 12.44 33.65 -39.48
C SER A 871 10.95 33.63 -39.82
N GLY A 872 10.24 34.74 -39.60
CA GLY A 872 8.81 34.89 -39.89
C GLY A 872 8.47 35.48 -41.27
N GLN A 873 7.20 35.38 -41.67
CA GLN A 873 6.47 36.33 -42.52
C GLN A 873 4.94 36.01 -42.60
N THR A 874 4.17 36.80 -41.85
CA THR A 874 2.90 37.54 -42.11
C THR A 874 1.80 37.16 -43.15
N HIS A 875 0.56 37.16 -42.60
CA HIS A 875 -0.81 37.52 -43.13
C HIS A 875 -1.55 36.53 -44.07
N GLN A 876 -2.85 36.20 -43.97
CA GLN A 876 -4.02 36.95 -43.46
C GLN A 876 -5.28 36.05 -43.20
N ASP A 877 -5.99 36.31 -42.09
CA ASP A 877 -7.41 36.16 -41.72
C ASP A 877 -8.27 34.91 -42.04
N SER A 878 -8.68 34.17 -40.99
CA SER A 878 -10.11 33.90 -40.69
C SER A 878 -10.30 33.61 -39.19
N ALA A 879 -11.21 34.35 -38.56
CA ALA A 879 -11.47 34.34 -37.12
C ALA A 879 -12.02 33.01 -36.57
N LYS A 880 -11.38 32.51 -35.50
CA LYS A 880 -11.97 31.82 -34.34
C LYS A 880 -10.99 31.98 -33.17
N SER A 881 -11.26 32.94 -32.28
CA SER A 881 -10.54 33.04 -31.00
C SER A 881 -11.05 31.94 -30.06
N GLY A 882 -10.23 30.91 -29.88
CA GLY A 882 -10.24 30.07 -28.69
C GLY A 882 -8.85 30.22 -28.11
N ASP A 883 -8.69 31.18 -27.20
CA ASP A 883 -7.42 31.46 -26.54
C ASP A 883 -7.00 30.29 -25.65
N ASP A 884 -5.68 30.15 -25.60
CA ASP A 884 -4.85 29.21 -24.89
C ASP A 884 -5.33 28.83 -23.47
N ALA A 885 -5.72 27.56 -23.31
CA ALA A 885 -5.86 26.90 -22.03
C ALA A 885 -5.28 25.47 -22.07
N SER A 886 -4.14 25.29 -22.76
CA SER A 886 -3.48 23.97 -22.89
C SER A 886 -2.01 23.96 -22.45
N SER A 887 -1.66 24.73 -21.40
CA SER A 887 -0.39 24.54 -20.66
C SER A 887 -0.56 23.96 -19.24
N ALA A 888 -1.78 23.59 -18.82
CA ALA A 888 -1.98 22.81 -17.60
C ALA A 888 -1.66 21.33 -17.84
N SER A 889 -0.40 21.01 -18.17
CA SER A 889 0.12 19.67 -17.95
C SER A 889 0.16 19.44 -16.44
N ASN A 890 -0.56 18.43 -15.95
CA ASN A 890 -0.53 17.92 -14.57
C ASN A 890 0.89 17.40 -14.23
N ALA A 891 1.84 18.31 -14.06
CA ALA A 891 3.03 18.06 -13.28
C ALA A 891 2.56 17.93 -11.83
N THR A 892 2.87 16.80 -11.21
CA THR A 892 2.67 16.57 -9.78
C THR A 892 3.45 17.66 -9.05
N LYS A 893 2.78 18.69 -8.51
CA LYS A 893 3.44 19.64 -7.62
C LYS A 893 3.90 18.83 -6.41
N LYS A 894 5.22 18.71 -6.23
CA LYS A 894 5.81 18.15 -5.01
C LYS A 894 5.33 18.99 -3.83
N GLU A 895 4.94 18.33 -2.73
CA GLU A 895 4.61 19.04 -1.50
C GLU A 895 5.84 19.80 -1.03
N ASP A 896 5.70 21.11 -0.83
CA ASP A 896 6.78 21.90 -0.24
C ASP A 896 6.77 21.71 1.28
N THR A 897 7.75 20.95 1.79
CA THR A 897 7.97 20.71 3.22
C THR A 897 9.01 21.68 3.82
N GLY A 898 9.40 22.70 3.05
CA GLY A 898 10.42 23.69 3.43
C GLY A 898 11.84 23.35 2.95
N THR A 899 12.05 22.21 2.29
CA THR A 899 13.36 21.80 1.74
C THR A 899 13.59 22.22 0.28
N THR A 900 12.56 22.74 -0.38
CA THR A 900 12.64 23.22 -1.77
C THR A 900 13.07 24.68 -1.89
N GLY A 901 13.54 25.28 -0.78
CA GLY A 901 13.97 26.67 -0.73
C GLY A 901 12.78 27.64 -0.63
N GLY A 902 13.00 28.88 -1.03
CA GLY A 902 12.04 29.97 -0.88
C GLY A 902 12.74 31.26 -0.45
N VAL A 903 11.95 32.34 -0.39
CA VAL A 903 12.43 33.64 0.08
C VAL A 903 11.59 34.16 1.24
N THR A 904 12.24 34.80 2.21
CA THR A 904 11.63 35.50 3.33
C THR A 904 11.54 37.00 3.03
N SER A 905 10.57 37.70 3.64
CA SER A 905 10.51 39.17 3.57
C SER A 905 11.59 39.84 4.43
N ASP A 906 11.93 39.19 5.55
CA ASP A 906 12.91 39.69 6.51
C ASP A 906 14.30 39.19 6.17
N LYS A 907 15.28 40.08 6.38
CA LYS A 907 16.71 39.79 6.17
C LYS A 907 17.25 38.93 7.31
N GLY A 908 17.90 37.82 7.00
CA GLY A 908 18.55 36.92 7.97
C GLY A 908 19.86 37.48 8.56
N ILE A 909 20.49 36.70 9.44
CA ILE A 909 21.60 37.16 10.31
C ILE A 909 22.84 37.67 9.56
N ASN A 910 23.19 37.05 8.43
CA ASN A 910 24.29 37.47 7.56
C ASN A 910 23.81 38.16 6.28
N GLY A 911 22.51 38.43 6.19
CA GLY A 911 21.89 39.16 5.09
C GLY A 911 21.29 38.33 3.96
N SER A 912 21.14 37.02 4.17
CA SER A 912 20.36 36.16 3.28
C SER A 912 18.85 36.45 3.37
N TYR A 913 18.14 36.31 2.26
CA TYR A 913 16.67 36.23 2.20
C TYR A 913 16.20 34.79 1.94
N ALA A 914 17.08 33.79 1.95
CA ALA A 914 16.71 32.42 1.72
C ALA A 914 15.91 31.86 2.91
N LYS A 915 14.79 31.20 2.62
CA LYS A 915 14.06 30.40 3.61
C LYS A 915 14.88 29.16 3.93
N LEU A 916 15.18 28.93 5.21
CA LEU A 916 16.00 27.81 5.63
C LEU A 916 15.14 26.56 5.91
N PRO A 917 15.69 25.35 5.68
CA PRO A 917 14.98 24.09 5.93
C PRO A 917 14.92 23.76 7.42
N PHE A 918 14.20 22.70 7.80
CA PHE A 918 14.27 22.09 9.12
C PHE A 918 13.88 22.97 10.31
N GLY A 919 13.13 24.05 10.05
CA GLY A 919 12.79 25.05 11.06
C GLY A 919 14.01 25.83 11.57
N LEU A 920 15.09 25.90 10.78
CA LEU A 920 16.25 26.74 11.09
C LEU A 920 15.85 28.21 11.07
N ASP A 921 16.19 28.93 12.14
CA ASP A 921 15.87 30.33 12.35
C ASP A 921 16.83 31.21 11.53
N GLU A 922 16.32 31.86 10.49
CA GLU A 922 17.07 32.71 9.59
C GLU A 922 17.71 33.91 10.32
N GLN A 923 17.19 34.30 11.48
CA GLN A 923 17.73 35.36 12.32
C GLN A 923 18.90 34.90 13.20
N LYS A 924 19.20 33.61 13.24
CA LYS A 924 20.32 33.05 14.02
C LYS A 924 21.35 32.32 13.18
N VAL A 925 20.93 31.71 12.09
CA VAL A 925 21.76 30.78 11.30
C VAL A 925 22.21 31.46 10.01
N PRO A 926 23.52 31.67 9.80
CA PRO A 926 24.01 32.19 8.53
C PRO A 926 23.98 31.09 7.47
N VAL A 927 23.90 31.49 6.20
CA VAL A 927 23.97 30.61 5.04
C VAL A 927 24.78 31.27 3.93
N ILE A 928 25.51 30.49 3.13
CA ILE A 928 26.15 30.94 1.89
C ILE A 928 25.92 29.89 0.79
N GLY A 929 25.89 30.32 -0.46
CA GLY A 929 25.87 29.42 -1.62
C GLY A 929 26.65 29.97 -2.80
N SER A 930 26.85 29.14 -3.84
CA SER A 930 27.61 29.49 -5.06
C SER A 930 26.73 29.85 -6.27
N PHE A 931 25.41 29.72 -6.17
CA PHE A 931 24.50 29.97 -7.29
C PHE A 931 24.44 31.45 -7.67
N THR A 932 24.52 31.77 -8.96
CA THR A 932 24.33 33.16 -9.45
C THR A 932 23.26 33.23 -10.55
N ASP A 933 22.44 34.28 -10.53
CA ASP A 933 21.52 34.59 -11.63
C ASP A 933 22.32 35.11 -12.83
N GLY A 934 22.82 34.20 -13.68
CA GLY A 934 23.56 34.53 -14.90
C GLY A 934 24.83 33.71 -15.13
N ILE A 935 25.98 34.39 -15.24
CA ILE A 935 27.26 33.74 -15.51
C ILE A 935 27.76 33.11 -14.22
N GLN A 936 27.82 31.77 -14.19
CA GLN A 936 28.45 31.05 -13.09
C GLN A 936 29.96 31.33 -13.07
N GLU A 937 30.51 31.44 -11.86
CA GLU A 937 31.94 31.65 -11.62
C GLU A 937 32.49 30.52 -10.72
N PRO A 938 33.77 30.12 -10.90
CA PRO A 938 34.40 29.20 -9.97
C PRO A 938 34.37 29.75 -8.55
N SER A 939 33.82 28.96 -7.64
CA SER A 939 33.55 29.36 -6.26
C SER A 939 34.32 28.50 -5.28
N TYR A 940 34.86 29.10 -4.22
CA TYR A 940 35.49 28.37 -3.13
C TYR A 940 35.27 29.07 -1.80
N ALA A 941 35.01 28.28 -0.76
CA ALA A 941 34.85 28.76 0.61
C ALA A 941 35.49 27.80 1.61
N THR A 942 36.04 28.36 2.68
CA THR A 942 36.51 27.61 3.85
C THR A 942 36.00 28.29 5.09
N THR A 943 35.26 27.54 5.92
CA THR A 943 34.71 28.08 7.16
C THR A 943 35.81 28.27 8.20
N LYS A 944 35.48 29.01 9.25
CA LYS A 944 36.30 29.02 10.47
C LYS A 944 36.29 27.64 11.12
N TRP A 945 37.25 27.44 12.03
CA TRP A 945 37.29 26.25 12.88
C TRP A 945 36.19 26.33 13.93
N PHE A 946 35.45 25.24 14.11
CA PHE A 946 34.43 25.04 15.13
C PHE A 946 34.92 24.04 16.16
N THR A 947 34.59 24.25 17.44
CA THR A 947 35.02 23.36 18.52
C THR A 947 34.12 22.13 18.57
N LEU A 948 34.71 20.94 18.58
CA LEU A 948 33.96 19.69 18.72
C LEU A 948 33.45 19.51 20.15
N PRO A 949 32.25 18.93 20.35
CA PRO A 949 31.74 18.63 21.67
C PRO A 949 32.50 17.43 22.28
N ALA A 950 32.23 17.17 23.57
CA ALA A 950 32.67 15.93 24.19
C ALA A 950 32.02 14.73 23.48
N ARG A 951 32.76 13.63 23.37
CA ARG A 951 32.27 12.38 22.76
C ARG A 951 31.36 11.67 23.75
N ASP A 952 30.07 11.61 23.45
CA ASP A 952 29.08 10.90 24.24
C ASP A 952 28.00 10.25 23.34
N GLU A 953 27.10 9.48 23.95
CA GLU A 953 26.00 8.81 23.22
C GLU A 953 24.91 9.79 22.74
N GLN A 954 24.89 11.02 23.25
CA GLN A 954 23.88 12.04 22.90
C GLN A 954 24.26 12.79 21.62
N HIS A 955 25.55 12.91 21.33
CA HIS A 955 26.12 13.58 20.17
C HIS A 955 26.92 12.61 19.27
N PRO A 956 26.28 11.58 18.67
CA PRO A 956 26.99 10.61 17.83
C PRO A 956 27.39 11.17 16.45
N LEU A 957 26.88 12.35 16.07
CA LEU A 957 27.06 12.96 14.75
C LEU A 957 27.49 14.43 14.88
N VAL A 958 28.21 14.91 13.87
CA VAL A 958 28.24 16.33 13.47
C VAL A 958 27.48 16.45 12.16
N VAL A 959 26.64 17.46 12.04
CA VAL A 959 25.74 17.66 10.90
C VAL A 959 25.85 19.10 10.40
N PHE A 960 25.70 19.31 9.10
CA PHE A 960 25.42 20.63 8.54
C PHE A 960 24.37 20.49 7.44
N SER A 961 23.50 21.49 7.32
CA SER A 961 22.50 21.50 6.25
C SER A 961 23.12 22.07 4.97
N ALA A 962 22.92 21.38 3.86
CA ALA A 962 23.42 21.76 2.55
C ALA A 962 22.38 21.53 1.46
N ALA A 963 22.52 22.23 0.34
CA ALA A 963 21.70 22.09 -0.86
C ALA A 963 22.58 22.12 -2.11
N GLY A 964 22.02 21.69 -3.24
CA GLY A 964 22.73 21.57 -4.52
C GLY A 964 23.43 20.22 -4.71
N ALA A 965 24.21 20.12 -5.79
CA ALA A 965 24.87 18.88 -6.21
C ALA A 965 26.21 18.70 -5.48
N ILE A 966 26.31 17.66 -4.65
CA ILE A 966 27.48 17.43 -3.78
C ILE A 966 28.05 16.05 -4.05
N TYR A 967 29.35 16.01 -4.33
CA TYR A 967 30.09 14.76 -4.54
C TYR A 967 30.03 13.90 -3.27
N HIS A 968 29.63 12.64 -3.44
CA HIS A 968 29.66 11.65 -2.36
C HIS A 968 29.62 10.22 -2.91
N HIS A 969 29.94 9.24 -2.07
CA HIS A 969 29.66 7.83 -2.30
C HIS A 969 28.35 7.48 -1.61
N ASP A 970 27.41 6.86 -2.33
CA ASP A 970 26.16 6.38 -1.75
C ASP A 970 26.40 5.21 -0.76
N MET A 971 25.33 4.72 -0.12
CA MET A 971 25.41 3.59 0.81
C MET A 971 25.96 2.29 0.20
N ASN A 972 25.97 2.16 -1.12
CA ASN A 972 26.49 1.02 -1.86
C ASN A 972 27.96 1.23 -2.29
N GLY A 973 28.55 2.38 -1.98
CA GLY A 973 29.87 2.80 -2.42
C GLY A 973 29.91 3.23 -3.90
N VAL A 974 28.76 3.59 -4.48
CA VAL A 974 28.66 4.14 -5.84
C VAL A 974 28.87 5.64 -5.77
N GLU A 975 29.83 6.11 -6.57
CA GLU A 975 30.15 7.52 -6.73
C GLU A 975 28.97 8.29 -7.34
N GLN A 976 28.55 9.36 -6.65
CA GLN A 976 27.58 10.34 -7.10
C GLN A 976 28.31 11.62 -7.49
N TYR A 977 27.97 12.15 -8.66
CA TYR A 977 28.61 13.32 -9.21
C TYR A 977 28.11 14.60 -8.53
N GLY A 978 29.02 15.54 -8.24
CA GLY A 978 28.67 16.84 -7.67
C GLY A 978 29.92 17.67 -7.35
N GLN A 979 29.74 18.74 -6.58
CA GLN A 979 30.84 19.62 -6.17
C GLN A 979 31.53 19.11 -4.89
N GLU A 980 32.79 19.48 -4.70
CA GLU A 980 33.60 19.02 -3.56
C GLU A 980 33.14 19.76 -2.29
N VAL A 981 32.58 19.02 -1.34
CA VAL A 981 32.31 19.51 0.02
C VAL A 981 32.91 18.51 0.99
N VAL A 982 34.03 18.89 1.61
CA VAL A 982 34.71 18.04 2.59
C VAL A 982 34.75 18.70 3.96
N VAL A 983 34.87 17.86 4.97
CA VAL A 983 34.96 18.28 6.35
C VAL A 983 36.37 18.01 6.86
N GLU A 984 37.10 19.08 7.17
CA GLU A 984 38.44 18.98 7.75
C GLU A 984 38.35 18.93 9.27
N TYR A 985 39.13 18.04 9.89
CA TYR A 985 39.26 17.96 11.34
C TYR A 985 40.70 18.28 11.76
N GLY A 986 40.84 18.83 12.96
CA GLY A 986 42.12 19.31 13.45
C GLY A 986 42.19 19.40 14.96
N ARG A 987 43.36 19.81 15.44
CA ARG A 987 43.59 20.12 16.86
C ARG A 987 44.33 21.44 17.01
N GLU A 988 44.32 21.98 18.21
CA GLU A 988 45.17 23.14 18.50
C GLU A 988 46.66 22.76 18.39
N LYS A 989 47.45 23.66 17.80
CA LYS A 989 48.90 23.52 17.70
C LYS A 989 49.52 23.68 19.08
N THR A 990 50.53 22.87 19.35
CA THR A 990 51.39 23.05 20.52
C THR A 990 52.24 24.32 20.37
N ASP A 991 52.73 24.86 21.49
CA ASP A 991 53.61 26.04 21.49
C ASP A 991 54.85 25.85 20.59
N ALA A 992 55.37 24.63 20.51
CA ALA A 992 56.48 24.28 19.62
C ALA A 992 56.09 24.35 18.14
N GLU A 993 54.92 23.83 17.75
CA GLU A 993 54.39 23.87 16.38
C GLU A 993 54.03 25.31 15.96
N LEU A 994 53.51 26.12 16.89
CA LEU A 994 53.27 27.55 16.70
C LEU A 994 54.58 28.31 16.46
N ALA A 995 55.63 28.01 17.24
CA ALA A 995 56.95 28.61 17.07
C ALA A 995 57.61 28.21 15.73
N GLU A 996 57.48 26.95 15.32
CA GLU A 996 57.98 26.46 14.04
C GLU A 996 57.23 27.06 12.84
N THR A 997 55.89 27.20 12.93
CA THR A 997 55.07 27.87 11.92
C THR A 997 55.52 29.33 11.76
N LYS A 998 55.70 30.06 12.88
CA LYS A 998 56.22 31.44 12.87
C LYS A 998 57.61 31.53 12.25
N ALA A 999 58.52 30.62 12.58
CA ALA A 999 59.89 30.58 12.02
C ALA A 999 59.91 30.24 10.52
N ARG A 1000 58.94 29.44 10.04
CA ARG A 1000 58.77 29.08 8.62
C ARG A 1000 58.20 30.25 7.81
N ASP A 1001 57.20 30.94 8.36
CA ASP A 1001 56.57 32.11 7.73
C ASP A 1001 57.53 33.32 7.71
N GLU A 1002 58.40 33.48 8.71
CA GLU A 1002 59.48 34.48 8.69
C GLU A 1002 60.54 34.21 7.60
N LYS A 1003 60.81 32.93 7.29
CA LYS A 1003 61.73 32.53 6.21
C LYS A 1003 61.12 32.62 4.80
N SER A 1004 59.80 32.62 4.64
CA SER A 1004 59.14 32.72 3.33
C SER A 1004 58.88 34.17 2.87
N LYS A 1005 59.30 35.18 3.63
CA LYS A 1005 59.15 36.61 3.28
C LYS A 1005 59.82 37.03 1.96
N ASP A 1006 60.73 36.22 1.40
CA ASP A 1006 61.43 36.49 0.14
C ASP A 1006 60.77 35.90 -1.13
N GLN A 1007 59.64 35.19 -1.02
CA GLN A 1007 58.85 34.76 -2.18
C GLN A 1007 57.44 35.35 -2.10
N ARG A 1008 57.31 36.59 -2.57
CA ARG A 1008 56.02 37.14 -2.99
C ARG A 1008 55.74 36.61 -4.39
N ASP A 1009 54.77 35.71 -4.50
CA ASP A 1009 53.79 35.58 -5.60
C ASP A 1009 53.03 34.24 -5.49
N GLU A 1010 52.50 33.91 -4.31
CA GLU A 1010 51.35 32.99 -4.19
C GLU A 1010 50.19 33.71 -3.48
N PRO A 1011 49.04 33.90 -4.15
CA PRO A 1011 47.95 34.69 -3.60
C PRO A 1011 47.07 33.85 -2.66
N GLY A 1012 47.35 33.73 -1.36
CA GLY A 1012 46.41 32.99 -0.49
C GLY A 1012 46.59 32.98 1.03
N ARG A 1013 47.76 33.28 1.58
CA ARG A 1013 47.99 33.08 3.02
C ARG A 1013 47.74 34.36 3.81
N SER A 1014 46.53 34.49 4.39
CA SER A 1014 46.23 35.54 5.36
C SER A 1014 47.10 35.36 6.62
N GLU A 1015 47.64 36.45 7.16
CA GLU A 1015 48.41 36.55 8.41
C GLU A 1015 47.56 36.28 9.67
N SER A 1016 46.54 35.42 9.60
CA SER A 1016 45.99 34.79 10.80
C SER A 1016 46.90 33.61 11.15
N GLN A 1017 47.62 33.74 12.26
CA GLN A 1017 48.30 32.65 12.94
C GLN A 1017 47.33 31.45 13.03
N ASP A 1018 47.45 30.47 12.14
CA ASP A 1018 46.53 29.34 12.10
C ASP A 1018 46.80 28.50 13.35
N ARG A 1019 46.06 28.79 14.43
CA ARG A 1019 46.20 28.18 15.76
C ARG A 1019 45.93 26.69 15.73
N PHE A 1020 45.29 26.20 14.67
CA PHE A 1020 44.90 24.82 14.49
C PHE A 1020 45.73 24.15 13.41
N LEU A 1021 46.00 22.87 13.61
CA LEU A 1021 46.63 21.99 12.64
C LEU A 1021 45.53 21.10 12.04
N SER A 1022 45.32 21.22 10.72
CA SER A 1022 44.48 20.27 9.98
C SER A 1022 45.18 18.91 9.95
N MET A 1023 44.48 17.88 10.42
CA MET A 1023 45.00 16.51 10.54
C MET A 1023 44.52 15.60 9.41
N GLY A 1024 43.40 15.93 8.79
CA GLY A 1024 42.83 15.21 7.67
C GLY A 1024 41.46 15.76 7.28
N GLU A 1025 40.86 15.11 6.29
CA GLU A 1025 39.53 15.44 5.75
C GLU A 1025 38.66 14.18 5.68
N LEU A 1026 37.35 14.39 5.76
CA LEU A 1026 36.33 13.36 5.60
C LEU A 1026 35.32 13.81 4.54
N GLU A 1027 34.87 12.85 3.75
CA GLU A 1027 33.67 12.98 2.95
C GLU A 1027 32.44 12.83 3.87
N PRO A 1028 31.53 13.82 3.92
CA PRO A 1028 30.30 13.69 4.69
C PRO A 1028 29.35 12.67 4.04
N LEU A 1029 28.60 11.93 4.87
CA LEU A 1029 27.56 11.03 4.39
C LEU A 1029 26.34 11.82 3.91
N ASP A 1030 25.87 11.51 2.71
CA ASP A 1030 24.66 12.04 2.08
C ASP A 1030 23.62 10.92 1.88
N ILE A 1031 22.34 11.28 1.96
CA ILE A 1031 21.20 10.40 1.71
C ILE A 1031 20.72 10.42 0.26
N GLY A 1032 21.24 11.32 -0.59
CA GLY A 1032 20.98 11.32 -2.03
C GLY A 1032 19.67 12.00 -2.45
N THR A 1033 19.26 13.06 -1.77
CA THR A 1033 18.07 13.87 -2.12
C THR A 1033 18.44 15.19 -2.82
N GLU A 1034 19.56 15.21 -3.54
CA GLU A 1034 19.97 16.39 -4.31
C GLU A 1034 18.93 16.75 -5.39
N PRO A 1035 18.82 18.03 -5.78
CA PRO A 1035 19.48 19.23 -5.23
C PRO A 1035 18.84 19.83 -3.96
N GLU A 1036 17.84 19.18 -3.35
CA GLU A 1036 17.09 19.74 -2.20
C GLU A 1036 17.97 19.92 -0.95
N TRP A 1037 17.50 20.78 -0.04
CA TRP A 1037 18.10 20.94 1.27
C TRP A 1037 18.09 19.62 2.04
N ARG A 1038 19.26 19.20 2.51
CA ARG A 1038 19.46 17.96 3.26
C ARG A 1038 20.57 18.11 4.30
N ASN A 1039 20.59 17.20 5.26
CA ASN A 1039 21.59 17.20 6.32
C ASN A 1039 22.74 16.27 5.96
N MET A 1040 23.93 16.84 5.75
CA MET A 1040 25.19 16.15 5.56
C MET A 1040 25.71 15.65 6.91
N ARG A 1041 26.15 14.39 6.99
CA ARG A 1041 26.37 13.71 8.28
C ARG A 1041 27.83 13.27 8.41
N VAL A 1042 28.46 13.62 9.53
CA VAL A 1042 29.81 13.18 9.88
C VAL A 1042 29.73 12.39 11.19
N PRO A 1043 29.80 11.05 11.15
CA PRO A 1043 29.82 10.24 12.34
C PRO A 1043 31.02 10.56 13.23
N MET A 1044 30.79 10.80 14.52
CA MET A 1044 31.85 11.17 15.44
C MET A 1044 32.90 10.06 15.57
N ASP A 1045 32.54 8.79 15.42
CA ASP A 1045 33.45 7.65 15.46
C ASP A 1045 34.46 7.59 14.29
N GLN A 1046 34.22 8.33 13.21
CA GLN A 1046 35.16 8.48 12.08
C GLN A 1046 36.19 9.60 12.31
N ILE A 1047 35.92 10.52 13.23
CA ILE A 1047 36.83 11.61 13.59
C ILE A 1047 37.85 11.07 14.63
N PRO A 1048 39.17 11.26 14.45
CA PRO A 1048 40.17 10.86 15.44
C PRO A 1048 39.96 11.46 16.84
N GLU A 1049 40.28 10.71 17.90
CA GLU A 1049 40.04 11.13 19.30
C GLU A 1049 40.80 12.40 19.71
N ASP A 1050 41.95 12.67 19.09
CA ASP A 1050 42.79 13.84 19.34
C ASP A 1050 42.34 15.09 18.58
N ALA A 1051 41.35 14.98 17.68
CA ALA A 1051 40.76 16.13 17.00
C ALA A 1051 39.83 16.89 17.96
N THR A 1052 40.04 18.20 18.07
CA THR A 1052 39.26 19.11 18.92
C THR A 1052 38.48 20.14 18.13
N VAL A 1053 38.75 20.29 16.83
CA VAL A 1053 38.09 21.25 15.95
C VAL A 1053 37.73 20.65 14.60
N ILE A 1054 36.73 21.25 13.93
CA ILE A 1054 36.23 20.86 12.62
C ILE A 1054 35.93 22.09 11.75
N ARG A 1055 36.05 22.00 10.42
CA ARG A 1055 35.64 23.06 9.48
C ARG A 1055 35.18 22.47 8.15
N ILE A 1056 34.39 23.23 7.39
CA ILE A 1056 33.91 22.83 6.06
C ILE A 1056 34.76 23.53 4.99
N ARG A 1057 35.16 22.78 3.97
CA ARG A 1057 35.79 23.28 2.75
C ARG A 1057 34.91 22.91 1.56
N ALA A 1058 34.46 23.91 0.83
CA ALA A 1058 33.61 23.75 -0.35
C ALA A 1058 34.29 24.35 -1.58
N VAL A 1059 34.30 23.60 -2.68
CA VAL A 1059 34.87 24.00 -3.96
C VAL A 1059 33.90 23.64 -5.08
N ASP A 1060 33.47 24.65 -5.82
CA ASP A 1060 32.61 24.53 -6.98
C ASP A 1060 33.36 25.09 -8.19
N THR A 1061 33.77 24.20 -9.10
CA THR A 1061 34.51 24.58 -10.32
C THR A 1061 33.67 24.41 -11.57
N ASN A 1062 32.44 23.93 -11.43
CA ASN A 1062 31.55 23.69 -12.55
C ASN A 1062 30.76 24.97 -12.86
N LEU A 1063 30.64 25.31 -14.14
CA LEU A 1063 29.97 26.53 -14.58
C LEU A 1063 28.58 26.27 -15.17
N THR A 1064 28.06 25.05 -15.00
CA THR A 1064 26.69 24.69 -15.39
C THR A 1064 25.73 25.23 -14.35
N GLU A 1065 24.62 25.83 -14.79
CA GLU A 1065 23.67 26.54 -13.91
C GLU A 1065 23.05 25.66 -12.82
N ASP A 1066 22.90 24.36 -13.07
CA ASP A 1066 22.38 23.36 -12.13
C ASP A 1066 23.44 22.82 -11.16
N GLN A 1067 24.71 23.18 -11.35
CA GLN A 1067 25.83 22.79 -10.51
C GLN A 1067 26.19 23.94 -9.57
N TRP A 1068 25.64 23.87 -8.36
CA TRP A 1068 25.89 24.83 -7.29
C TRP A 1068 25.82 24.11 -5.94
N VAL A 1069 26.33 24.77 -4.89
CA VAL A 1069 26.22 24.28 -3.51
C VAL A 1069 25.87 25.43 -2.58
N ALA A 1070 25.02 25.16 -1.59
CA ALA A 1070 24.84 26.02 -0.42
C ALA A 1070 25.01 25.21 0.87
N PHE A 1071 25.46 25.85 1.94
CA PHE A 1071 25.60 25.20 3.24
C PHE A 1071 25.49 26.15 4.44
N THR A 1072 25.18 25.57 5.59
CA THR A 1072 25.08 26.20 6.91
C THR A 1072 26.25 25.77 7.82
N PRO A 1073 26.47 26.42 8.98
CA PRO A 1073 27.51 26.00 9.92
C PRO A 1073 27.27 24.58 10.47
N PRO A 1074 28.32 23.86 10.88
CA PRO A 1074 28.18 22.56 11.52
C PRO A 1074 27.59 22.67 12.93
N ARG A 1075 26.77 21.67 13.28
CA ARG A 1075 26.09 21.51 14.56
C ARG A 1075 26.23 20.07 15.05
N ALA A 1076 26.21 19.87 16.36
CA ALA A 1076 26.19 18.53 16.96
C ALA A 1076 24.80 18.30 17.58
N PRO A 1077 23.90 17.57 16.89
CA PRO A 1077 22.51 17.44 17.32
C PRO A 1077 22.39 16.60 18.61
N GLU A 1078 21.57 17.07 19.54
CA GLU A 1078 21.05 16.23 20.63
C GLU A 1078 19.95 15.31 20.07
N LEU A 1079 20.20 14.00 20.08
CA LEU A 1079 19.30 13.02 19.48
C LEU A 1079 18.43 12.28 20.51
N GLU A 1080 17.13 12.14 20.21
CA GLU A 1080 16.23 11.24 20.94
C GLU A 1080 15.34 10.43 20.00
N SER A 1081 14.79 9.29 20.44
CA SER A 1081 13.96 8.48 19.56
C SER A 1081 12.60 9.14 19.26
N ILE A 1082 12.04 8.89 18.06
CA ILE A 1082 10.69 9.35 17.68
C ILE A 1082 9.66 9.01 18.76
N GLN A 1083 9.72 7.79 19.31
CA GLN A 1083 8.79 7.35 20.36
C GLN A 1083 8.86 8.22 21.62
N LYS A 1084 10.05 8.72 21.97
CA LYS A 1084 10.24 9.61 23.12
C LYS A 1084 9.80 11.04 22.82
N HIS A 1085 10.01 11.48 21.58
CA HIS A 1085 9.65 12.81 21.11
C HIS A 1085 8.13 13.01 20.98
N ILE A 1086 7.45 12.13 20.21
CA ILE A 1086 6.01 12.24 19.91
C ILE A 1086 5.15 11.58 21.00
N GLY A 1087 5.61 10.48 21.59
CA GLY A 1087 4.80 9.66 22.49
C GLY A 1087 3.77 8.80 21.76
N SER A 1088 2.74 8.35 22.49
CA SER A 1088 1.72 7.40 21.99
C SER A 1088 0.30 7.95 21.95
N ASP A 1089 0.07 9.18 22.39
CA ASP A 1089 -1.26 9.78 22.48
C ASP A 1089 -1.48 10.91 21.47
N VAL A 1090 -0.40 11.45 20.89
CA VAL A 1090 -0.45 12.56 19.94
C VAL A 1090 -0.97 12.08 18.57
N PRO A 1091 -2.06 12.67 18.04
CA PRO A 1091 -2.57 12.35 16.72
C PRO A 1091 -1.51 12.59 15.63
N THR A 1092 -1.20 11.55 14.86
CA THR A 1092 -0.18 11.57 13.81
C THR A 1092 -0.79 11.09 12.49
N LEU A 1093 -0.42 11.66 11.35
CA LEU A 1093 -0.68 11.05 10.05
C LEU A 1093 0.45 10.06 9.74
N LEU A 1094 0.16 8.77 9.78
CA LEU A 1094 1.10 7.74 9.33
C LEU A 1094 0.78 7.41 7.87
N ASP A 1095 1.70 7.66 6.94
CA ASP A 1095 1.51 7.26 5.55
C ASP A 1095 1.35 5.74 5.44
N TRP A 1096 0.56 5.30 4.46
CA TRP A 1096 0.08 3.92 4.38
C TRP A 1096 1.19 2.86 4.27
N SER A 1097 2.34 3.22 3.67
CA SER A 1097 3.48 2.33 3.46
C SER A 1097 4.36 2.15 4.70
N VAL A 1098 4.36 3.13 5.61
CA VAL A 1098 5.21 3.12 6.83
C VAL A 1098 4.47 2.70 8.09
N ALA A 1099 3.15 2.89 8.13
CA ALA A 1099 2.35 2.74 9.35
C ALA A 1099 2.53 1.40 10.08
N PHE A 1100 2.89 0.31 9.38
CA PHE A 1100 3.12 -0.99 10.04
C PHE A 1100 4.36 -1.04 10.94
N GLN A 1101 5.34 -0.16 10.71
CA GLN A 1101 6.59 -0.09 11.47
C GLN A 1101 6.52 0.84 12.68
N PHE A 1102 5.40 1.57 12.84
CA PHE A 1102 5.16 2.52 13.94
C PHE A 1102 3.91 2.14 14.74
N PRO A 1103 3.88 0.95 15.40
CA PRO A 1103 2.69 0.45 16.09
C PRO A 1103 2.34 1.19 17.39
N CYS A 1104 3.24 2.00 17.93
CA CYS A 1104 3.03 2.78 19.15
C CYS A 1104 2.59 4.22 18.88
N LEU A 1105 2.74 4.72 17.64
CA LEU A 1105 2.24 6.04 17.27
C LEU A 1105 0.74 5.93 16.99
N LYS A 1106 -0.03 6.88 17.52
CA LYS A 1106 -1.47 6.95 17.32
C LYS A 1106 -1.77 7.64 15.99
N PRO A 1107 -2.34 6.94 14.98
CA PRO A 1107 -2.89 7.61 13.82
C PRO A 1107 -4.06 8.51 14.26
N TYR A 1108 -4.26 9.66 13.62
CA TYR A 1108 -5.40 10.52 13.97
C TYR A 1108 -6.72 9.75 13.81
N ASP A 1109 -7.64 9.93 14.76
CA ASP A 1109 -8.96 9.29 14.72
C ASP A 1109 -9.98 10.18 14.02
N HIS A 1110 -11.15 9.61 13.70
CA HIS A 1110 -12.31 10.36 13.25
C HIS A 1110 -13.59 9.78 13.84
N HIS A 1111 -14.58 10.63 14.10
CA HIS A 1111 -15.88 10.22 14.62
C HIS A 1111 -16.99 11.04 13.98
N ALA A 1112 -18.08 10.37 13.60
CA ALA A 1112 -19.25 10.99 12.96
C ALA A 1112 -18.91 11.94 11.80
N GLY A 1113 -17.86 11.61 11.03
CA GLY A 1113 -17.42 12.35 9.84
C GLY A 1113 -16.37 13.46 10.09
N VAL A 1114 -16.02 13.76 11.34
CA VAL A 1114 -15.00 14.77 11.70
C VAL A 1114 -13.73 14.09 12.19
N ALA A 1115 -12.58 14.48 11.65
CA ALA A 1115 -11.26 13.98 12.02
C ALA A 1115 -10.59 14.82 13.12
N GLU A 1116 -9.75 14.17 13.92
CA GLU A 1116 -8.76 14.85 14.76
C GLU A 1116 -7.71 15.53 13.88
N VAL A 1117 -7.19 16.68 14.31
CA VAL A 1117 -6.10 17.36 13.61
C VAL A 1117 -4.77 16.67 13.97
N PRO A 1118 -4.01 16.13 13.01
CA PRO A 1118 -2.70 15.57 13.30
C PRO A 1118 -1.65 16.65 13.55
N HIS A 1119 -0.70 16.38 14.45
CA HIS A 1119 0.42 17.25 14.79
C HIS A 1119 1.73 16.84 14.12
N TYR A 1120 1.81 15.60 13.63
CA TYR A 1120 2.97 15.08 12.93
C TYR A 1120 2.53 14.27 11.71
N ARG A 1121 3.40 14.17 10.72
CA ARG A 1121 3.28 13.21 9.62
C ARG A 1121 4.54 12.36 9.54
N VAL A 1122 4.37 11.05 9.44
CA VAL A 1122 5.47 10.10 9.20
C VAL A 1122 5.29 9.51 7.80
N SER A 1123 6.29 9.74 6.95
CA SER A 1123 6.30 9.35 5.53
C SER A 1123 7.44 8.36 5.23
N PRO A 1124 7.35 7.59 4.12
CA PRO A 1124 8.47 6.78 3.64
C PRO A 1124 9.61 7.67 3.13
N SER A 1125 10.68 7.07 2.58
CA SER A 1125 11.82 7.80 2.00
C SER A 1125 11.35 8.86 0.99
N HIS A 1126 12.15 9.89 0.74
CA HIS A 1126 11.75 11.04 -0.07
C HIS A 1126 11.22 10.63 -1.46
N GLU A 1127 11.94 9.74 -2.16
CA GLU A 1127 11.50 9.18 -3.44
C GLU A 1127 10.18 8.40 -3.30
N SER A 1128 10.07 7.54 -2.28
CA SER A 1128 8.83 6.77 -2.04
C SER A 1128 7.64 7.66 -1.67
N ARG A 1129 7.88 8.76 -0.92
CA ARG A 1129 6.85 9.73 -0.54
C ARG A 1129 6.27 10.38 -1.77
N GLU A 1130 7.10 10.78 -2.73
CA GLU A 1130 6.66 11.35 -4.01
C GLU A 1130 5.77 10.37 -4.79
N ILE A 1131 6.15 9.09 -4.83
CA ILE A 1131 5.40 8.05 -5.56
C ILE A 1131 4.10 7.65 -4.84
N HIS A 1132 4.09 7.65 -3.50
CA HIS A 1132 2.98 7.10 -2.69
C HIS A 1132 1.95 8.15 -2.24
N THR A 1133 2.34 9.42 -2.10
CA THR A 1133 1.44 10.52 -1.69
C THR A 1133 0.22 10.68 -2.61
N PRO A 1134 0.30 10.51 -3.94
CA PRO A 1134 -0.86 10.56 -4.83
C PRO A 1134 -2.00 9.58 -4.51
N VAL A 1135 -1.74 8.53 -3.73
CA VAL A 1135 -2.79 7.62 -3.24
C VAL A 1135 -3.71 8.33 -2.23
N MET A 1136 -3.18 9.30 -1.50
CA MET A 1136 -3.81 10.00 -0.37
C MET A 1136 -4.13 11.48 -0.66
N ASP A 1137 -3.99 11.90 -1.90
CA ASP A 1137 -4.12 13.29 -2.33
C ASP A 1137 -5.56 13.86 -2.22
N TYR A 1138 -5.68 15.17 -2.47
CA TYR A 1138 -6.97 15.84 -2.53
C TYR A 1138 -7.92 15.21 -3.57
N TYR A 1139 -7.43 14.89 -4.77
CA TYR A 1139 -8.27 14.36 -5.86
C TYR A 1139 -8.84 12.97 -5.56
N GLY A 1140 -8.10 12.15 -4.82
CA GLY A 1140 -8.54 10.85 -4.33
C GLY A 1140 -9.47 10.93 -3.11
N GLY A 1141 -9.64 12.10 -2.50
CA GLY A 1141 -10.33 12.27 -1.22
C GLY A 1141 -9.58 11.62 -0.06
N GLY A 1142 -8.25 11.72 -0.06
CA GLY A 1142 -7.38 11.02 0.89
C GLY A 1142 -6.94 11.84 2.10
N SER A 1143 -6.23 11.18 3.02
CA SER A 1143 -5.82 11.79 4.30
C SER A 1143 -4.87 12.98 4.12
N VAL A 1144 -3.99 12.95 3.14
CA VAL A 1144 -3.01 14.02 2.90
C VAL A 1144 -3.70 15.29 2.43
N GLY A 1145 -4.65 15.17 1.50
CA GLY A 1145 -5.43 16.32 1.03
C GLY A 1145 -6.24 16.99 2.14
N LEU A 1146 -6.69 16.22 3.15
CA LEU A 1146 -7.32 16.79 4.35
C LEU A 1146 -6.31 17.58 5.19
N THR A 1147 -5.13 16.99 5.44
CA THR A 1147 -4.10 17.62 6.28
C THR A 1147 -3.49 18.87 5.66
N GLN A 1148 -3.21 18.88 4.34
CA GLN A 1148 -2.70 20.04 3.61
C GLN A 1148 -3.63 21.25 3.68
N MET A 1149 -4.93 21.01 3.84
CA MET A 1149 -5.97 22.04 3.95
C MET A 1149 -6.24 22.47 5.39
N THR A 1150 -5.55 21.88 6.36
CA THR A 1150 -5.76 22.11 7.80
C THR A 1150 -4.49 22.62 8.49
N ALA A 1151 -3.32 22.20 8.04
CA ALA A 1151 -2.04 22.51 8.64
C ALA A 1151 -0.93 22.66 7.59
N THR A 1152 0.11 23.42 7.94
CA THR A 1152 1.37 23.50 7.18
C THR A 1152 2.36 22.47 7.71
N ALA A 1153 3.13 21.86 6.81
CA ALA A 1153 4.14 20.86 7.16
C ALA A 1153 5.54 21.48 7.14
N ASN A 1154 6.32 21.22 8.19
CA ASN A 1154 7.75 21.53 8.25
C ASN A 1154 8.52 20.24 8.54
N GLU A 1155 9.45 19.88 7.66
CA GLU A 1155 10.25 18.67 7.84
C GLU A 1155 11.21 18.80 9.04
N MET A 1156 11.34 17.74 9.85
CA MET A 1156 12.26 17.67 10.99
C MET A 1156 13.51 16.84 10.67
N PRO A 1157 14.71 17.22 11.18
CA PRO A 1157 15.92 16.42 11.03
C PRO A 1157 15.80 15.07 11.75
N THR A 1158 15.88 13.98 10.98
CA THR A 1158 15.84 12.62 11.53
C THR A 1158 16.92 11.70 10.95
N TYR A 1159 17.32 10.73 11.76
CA TYR A 1159 18.45 9.83 11.47
C TYR A 1159 18.13 8.40 11.91
N LEU A 1160 18.53 7.40 11.12
CA LEU A 1160 18.40 6.00 11.52
C LEU A 1160 19.63 5.58 12.34
N ASN A 1161 19.41 5.20 13.60
CA ASN A 1161 20.49 4.90 14.53
C ASN A 1161 21.34 3.71 14.03
N ASN A 1162 22.67 3.92 13.94
CA ASN A 1162 23.67 2.98 13.39
C ASN A 1162 23.55 2.67 11.89
N ASP A 1163 22.73 3.41 11.13
CA ASP A 1163 22.68 3.36 9.67
C ASP A 1163 22.52 4.80 9.14
N TRP A 1164 23.54 5.61 9.41
CA TRP A 1164 23.52 7.06 9.24
C TRP A 1164 23.42 7.54 7.81
N GLN A 1165 23.59 6.68 6.80
CA GLN A 1165 23.45 7.06 5.39
C GLN A 1165 22.10 6.64 4.79
N ARG A 1166 21.27 5.92 5.55
CA ARG A 1166 19.95 5.49 5.09
C ARG A 1166 18.98 6.66 5.06
N ASP A 1167 18.31 6.84 3.92
CA ASP A 1167 16.99 7.47 3.90
C ASP A 1167 15.96 6.45 4.40
N TRP A 1168 15.51 6.62 5.63
CA TRP A 1168 14.52 5.74 6.25
C TRP A 1168 13.10 6.24 5.98
N GLY A 1169 12.94 7.53 5.72
CA GLY A 1169 11.68 8.25 5.76
C GLY A 1169 11.78 9.68 6.26
N VAL A 1170 10.62 10.33 6.32
CA VAL A 1170 10.48 11.75 6.68
C VAL A 1170 9.55 11.89 7.88
N LEU A 1171 9.87 12.83 8.77
CA LEU A 1171 8.99 13.27 9.85
C LEU A 1171 8.69 14.76 9.64
N ASP A 1172 7.42 15.11 9.42
CA ASP A 1172 6.98 16.50 9.39
C ASP A 1172 6.31 16.87 10.72
N GLU A 1173 6.59 18.06 11.23
CA GLU A 1173 5.74 18.74 12.21
C GLU A 1173 4.62 19.47 11.46
N LEU A 1174 3.38 19.29 11.92
CA LEU A 1174 2.19 19.90 11.34
C LEU A 1174 1.67 20.99 12.26
N THR A 1175 1.65 22.23 11.76
CA THR A 1175 1.16 23.40 12.51
C THR A 1175 -0.12 23.94 11.88
N THR A 1176 -1.19 24.02 12.67
CA THR A 1176 -2.46 24.60 12.23
C THR A 1176 -2.33 26.08 11.94
N HIS A 1177 -3.10 26.57 10.97
CA HIS A 1177 -3.16 27.99 10.66
C HIS A 1177 -3.74 28.79 11.84
N SER A 1178 -2.99 29.77 12.35
CA SER A 1178 -3.43 30.67 13.41
C SER A 1178 -4.16 31.88 12.85
N ARG A 1179 -4.96 32.52 13.70
CA ARG A 1179 -5.55 33.83 13.42
C ARG A 1179 -4.47 34.91 13.29
N SER A 1180 -4.77 36.02 12.62
CA SER A 1180 -3.86 37.19 12.55
C SER A 1180 -3.41 37.73 13.93
N THR A 1181 -4.19 37.49 14.98
CA THR A 1181 -3.88 37.85 16.38
C THR A 1181 -2.97 36.84 17.09
N GLY A 1182 -2.60 35.74 16.43
CA GLY A 1182 -1.79 34.65 16.99
C GLY A 1182 -2.58 33.59 17.76
N GLU A 1183 -3.91 33.70 17.87
CA GLU A 1183 -4.74 32.67 18.52
C GLU A 1183 -4.87 31.43 17.62
N ALA A 1184 -4.58 30.25 18.18
CA ALA A 1184 -4.77 28.98 17.49
C ALA A 1184 -6.25 28.62 17.37
N ALA A 1185 -6.63 27.94 16.29
CA ALA A 1185 -7.98 27.46 16.11
C ALA A 1185 -8.33 26.36 17.12
N LYS A 1186 -9.58 26.37 17.62
CA LYS A 1186 -10.09 25.38 18.58
C LYS A 1186 -10.82 24.25 17.85
N GLN A 1187 -10.79 23.04 18.39
CA GLN A 1187 -11.60 21.95 17.83
C GLN A 1187 -13.09 22.22 18.05
N ALA A 1188 -13.92 22.04 17.01
CA ALA A 1188 -15.36 22.27 17.10
C ALA A 1188 -16.07 21.28 18.05
N GLU A 1189 -17.02 21.77 18.84
CA GLU A 1189 -17.89 20.97 19.69
C GLU A 1189 -19.07 20.38 18.88
N LEU A 1190 -19.07 19.06 18.70
CA LEU A 1190 -20.09 18.38 17.91
C LEU A 1190 -21.38 18.16 18.70
N LYS A 1191 -22.51 18.59 18.13
CA LYS A 1191 -23.86 18.21 18.53
C LYS A 1191 -24.22 16.89 17.85
N LEU A 1192 -24.21 15.82 18.65
CA LEU A 1192 -24.55 14.47 18.19
C LEU A 1192 -26.04 14.15 18.42
N GLY A 1193 -26.69 13.59 17.40
CA GLY A 1193 -28.04 13.05 17.44
C GLY A 1193 -28.10 11.60 16.98
N GLU A 1194 -29.18 10.88 17.29
CA GLU A 1194 -29.42 9.53 16.76
C GLU A 1194 -30.77 9.49 16.03
N THR A 1195 -30.74 9.16 14.74
CA THR A 1195 -31.93 9.08 13.89
C THR A 1195 -32.05 7.68 13.29
N THR A 1196 -33.27 7.12 13.24
CA THR A 1196 -33.50 5.80 12.62
C THR A 1196 -33.88 5.97 11.16
N HIS A 1197 -33.04 5.43 10.27
CA HIS A 1197 -33.23 5.48 8.82
C HIS A 1197 -33.54 4.10 8.24
N SER A 1198 -34.28 4.08 7.13
CA SER A 1198 -34.54 2.87 6.34
C SER A 1198 -33.27 2.43 5.61
N GLY A 1199 -33.14 1.14 5.26
CA GLY A 1199 -31.98 0.63 4.51
C GLY A 1199 -31.85 1.15 3.06
N LEU A 1200 -32.84 1.91 2.58
CA LEU A 1200 -32.87 2.58 1.28
C LEU A 1200 -32.76 4.10 1.35
N TRP A 1201 -32.68 4.68 2.56
CA TRP A 1201 -32.56 6.12 2.73
C TRP A 1201 -31.18 6.63 2.30
N SER A 1202 -31.15 7.83 1.72
CA SER A 1202 -29.93 8.53 1.32
C SER A 1202 -30.13 10.04 1.49
N PRO A 1203 -29.14 10.79 2.02
CA PRO A 1203 -29.19 12.25 2.10
C PRO A 1203 -28.79 12.95 0.79
N GLY A 1204 -28.64 12.20 -0.31
CA GLY A 1204 -28.14 12.69 -1.59
C GLY A 1204 -26.74 12.16 -1.92
N PRO A 1205 -26.25 12.40 -3.16
CA PRO A 1205 -24.91 11.97 -3.57
C PRO A 1205 -23.81 12.71 -2.80
N MET A 1206 -22.72 11.99 -2.49
CA MET A 1206 -21.46 12.61 -2.10
C MET A 1206 -20.86 13.37 -3.29
N LYS A 1207 -20.26 14.53 -3.00
CA LYS A 1207 -19.45 15.31 -3.94
C LYS A 1207 -18.04 14.72 -3.99
N TYR A 1208 -17.60 14.34 -5.18
CA TYR A 1208 -16.23 13.87 -5.43
C TYR A 1208 -15.67 14.40 -6.76
N LYS A 1209 -16.49 15.09 -7.56
CA LYS A 1209 -16.10 15.64 -8.87
C LYS A 1209 -15.68 17.10 -8.71
N GLN A 1210 -14.62 17.50 -9.40
CA GLN A 1210 -14.16 18.89 -9.35
C GLN A 1210 -14.98 19.90 -10.15
N LYS A 1211 -15.82 19.47 -11.11
CA LYS A 1211 -16.63 20.41 -11.90
C LYS A 1211 -17.42 21.37 -11.01
#